data_AF-A0A2S4L0N7-F1
#
_entry.id   AF-A0A2S4L0N7-F1
#
_cell.length_a   1.000
_cell.length_b   1.000
_cell.length_c   1.000
_cell.angle_alpha   90.00
_cell.angle_beta   90.00
_cell.angle_gamma   90.00
#
_symmetry.space_group_name_H-M   'P 1'
#
loop_
_entity.id
_entity.type
_entity.pdbx_description
1 polymer ?
#
loop_
_entity_poly.entity_id
_entity_poly.type
_entity_poly.pdbx_seq_one_letter_code
_entity_poly.pdbx_strand_id
1 'polypeptide(L)'
;MEWRSPTVIIAQHVRHDCSVPGSGELPNDWHLFPEVPLAAELMASQPPALPECGDASSLVPKEEYLEAQYRLHRYEATEMLRRAIVQYRQDPAMVEGEDAFIYTEVRVQGYSLHKIGAACRISFSTPSQKPGSQSERLTPGTLVALSPRSDNFRSKCVVATVAFQNVEDDSPLVIELFWANEGDAIVDPTLELVMLEPKGGYFEPLRHTMVGLQHAATFESRFDKYLFQPFTRHQPAEYVRETHTNNAVVPATAKQLDPSQLDALKQSTSQELAIVQGPPGTGKTFTSIVTIESYVKTLQLCHQDKWGNDKPSEPVAPVIIAAQTNHAVDQLLDRCLTLGIGAIARLGGGCHERLKEYTVFGLRQRFKAGSSNGRAEATHKALSRYLREALGKGFPEGFVQADDLHDLGVITSKQYESLDDDEWEVDEADAAKGALHVWLDGYLEQSDRRRTSGKDSAVDQLKPDQDRDFAPIEFSRPACMLKAFQDRDGDHWLHRAKHLLARNQDLYQITPADRGAVYCYLYMQVFNKVTTEVQELLRQYKANCDELKIARMENNIRVIHDAGVQILGCTTTGLVKYRGMLAALKPRVLLIEEAAEAREANLAAALYPSIEQLVLVGDHQQLVPHVDVRELCLEPHRLNISLFERLVNINVPYCSLRVQRRMIPSLREVVQVFYPNLEDHATVKNPESRPPVPGMGGRNLWWFQHQWAQNHNGFSHSNLQEADMIVGFAKYLVQNGVSPGRISILAYYTAQVNLVKDKLQRNVYLAARDSEWSVRTIDGFQGEENDIILLSLVRGPDGRGRAMPGFLADENRAVVATSRAKCGFYIFGNAQNVLQGNSRSRQTWEKVFKAFGERTGSMLPITCATHGNTTNISQAEDWHRVSAGGCGSRCNEKCPNGHPCTAACHPRQHGHVVCSSKCPKTLACGHKCGAFCGDVCRCSLGCGGNQAKAKERSLTASLRTRNSTGNTSAASSSGRIRYQTSDDLLEQGAHHFFAKCNEAMDVLYESDASISDSGEELLISLTPAKAKKPSPKAKTPPKGLTGKWDLESVLRRDEALRRAQANEISSEPAPTRIVETFRKTTVDEDGVRKTESTEKTNDIFC
;
A
#
# COMPACT_ATOMS: atom_id res chain seq x y z
N MET A 1 12.68 -10.57 39.85
CA MET A 1 11.39 -11.01 39.26
C MET A 1 11.55 -12.45 38.81
N GLU A 2 10.71 -13.37 39.27
CA GLU A 2 10.70 -14.75 38.78
C GLU A 2 10.47 -14.76 37.26
N TRP A 3 11.30 -15.51 36.54
CA TRP A 3 11.27 -15.59 35.09
C TRP A 3 9.99 -16.28 34.62
N ARG A 4 8.96 -15.50 34.28
CA ARG A 4 7.71 -16.02 33.71
C ARG A 4 7.98 -16.78 32.41
N SER A 5 7.21 -17.85 32.17
CA SER A 5 7.29 -18.62 30.92
C SER A 5 6.79 -17.77 29.74
N PRO A 6 7.25 -18.04 28.50
CA PRO A 6 6.76 -17.35 27.29
C PRO A 6 5.23 -17.35 27.19
N THR A 7 4.59 -18.48 27.53
CA THR A 7 3.14 -18.65 27.57
C THR A 7 2.46 -17.62 28.47
N VAL A 8 2.99 -17.39 29.67
CA VAL A 8 2.39 -16.46 30.64
C VAL A 8 2.51 -15.02 30.14
N ILE A 9 3.65 -14.65 29.55
CA ILE A 9 3.86 -13.31 28.98
C ILE A 9 2.89 -13.06 27.81
N ILE A 10 2.74 -14.04 26.91
CA ILE A 10 1.82 -13.96 25.77
C ILE A 10 0.37 -13.92 26.25
N ALA A 11 -0.02 -14.80 27.18
CA ALA A 11 -1.38 -14.87 27.69
C ALA A 11 -1.77 -13.58 28.42
N GLN A 12 -0.88 -12.99 29.22
CA GLN A 12 -1.12 -11.70 29.87
C GLN A 12 -1.39 -10.60 28.85
N HIS A 13 -0.70 -10.62 27.70
CA HIS A 13 -0.90 -9.65 26.64
C HIS A 13 -2.17 -9.89 25.81
N VAL A 14 -2.48 -11.14 25.50
CA VAL A 14 -3.63 -11.49 24.65
C VAL A 14 -4.94 -11.38 25.40
N ARG A 15 -5.00 -11.88 26.64
CA ARG A 15 -6.25 -11.94 27.39
C ARG A 15 -6.67 -10.59 27.93
N HIS A 16 -5.71 -9.71 28.24
CA HIS A 16 -5.90 -8.33 28.69
C HIS A 16 -7.31 -8.07 29.29
N ASP A 17 -7.60 -8.72 30.42
CA ASP A 17 -8.95 -8.76 30.98
C ASP A 17 -9.28 -7.41 31.63
N CYS A 18 -10.01 -6.58 30.89
CA CYS A 18 -10.78 -5.48 31.46
C CYS A 18 -12.14 -6.06 31.90
N SER A 19 -12.31 -6.36 33.19
CA SER A 19 -13.65 -6.63 33.72
C SER A 19 -14.44 -5.32 33.66
N VAL A 20 -15.13 -5.06 32.55
CA VAL A 20 -16.04 -3.92 32.42
C VAL A 20 -17.18 -4.13 33.43
N PRO A 21 -17.42 -3.21 34.37
CA PRO A 21 -18.61 -3.27 35.21
C PRO A 21 -19.83 -3.28 34.28
N GLY A 22 -20.78 -4.19 34.49
CA GLY A 22 -22.00 -4.32 33.68
C GLY A 22 -22.92 -3.09 33.67
N SER A 23 -22.49 -1.94 34.19
CA SER A 23 -23.22 -0.68 34.24
C SER A 23 -23.04 0.22 33.01
N GLY A 24 -22.15 -0.10 32.06
CA GLY A 24 -21.91 0.73 30.88
C GLY A 24 -21.26 2.09 31.18
N GLU A 25 -20.85 2.32 32.42
CA GLU A 25 -20.10 3.51 32.86
C GLU A 25 -18.59 3.31 32.62
N LEU A 26 -17.91 4.38 32.23
CA LEU A 26 -16.45 4.37 32.04
C LEU A 26 -15.76 4.10 33.40
N PRO A 27 -14.80 3.15 33.47
CA PRO A 27 -13.97 2.99 34.65
C PRO A 27 -13.26 4.30 35.00
N ASN A 28 -13.06 4.58 36.30
CA ASN A 28 -12.23 5.73 36.71
C ASN A 28 -10.73 5.45 36.51
N ASP A 29 -10.34 4.18 36.51
CA ASP A 29 -8.96 3.72 36.32
C ASP A 29 -8.71 3.40 34.84
N TRP A 30 -7.75 4.10 34.23
CA TRP A 30 -7.37 3.94 32.82
C TRP A 30 -6.82 2.54 32.49
N HIS A 31 -6.36 1.79 33.50
CA HIS A 31 -5.91 0.40 33.34
C HIS A 31 -7.03 -0.56 32.94
N LEU A 32 -8.28 -0.21 33.24
CA LEU A 32 -9.46 -1.05 33.02
C LEU A 32 -10.25 -0.66 31.76
N PHE A 33 -9.75 0.30 30.98
CA PHE A 33 -10.43 0.73 29.77
C PHE A 33 -10.32 -0.34 28.69
N PRO A 34 -11.45 -0.67 28.02
CA PRO A 34 -11.45 -1.65 26.95
C PRO A 34 -10.66 -1.14 25.74
N GLU A 35 -10.02 -2.09 25.07
CA GLU A 35 -9.20 -1.86 23.88
C GLU A 35 -10.00 -1.12 22.78
N VAL A 36 -11.27 -1.46 22.58
CA VAL A 36 -12.21 -0.78 21.69
C VAL A 36 -13.09 0.21 22.47
N PRO A 37 -13.35 1.44 21.96
CA PRO A 37 -14.20 2.42 22.63
C PRO A 37 -15.64 1.97 22.85
N LEU A 38 -16.16 2.37 24.01
CA LEU A 38 -17.55 2.12 24.37
C LEU A 38 -18.47 3.07 23.59
N ALA A 39 -19.69 2.62 23.31
CA ALA A 39 -20.71 3.45 22.68
C ALA A 39 -20.95 4.77 23.44
N ALA A 40 -20.92 4.74 24.77
CA ALA A 40 -21.09 5.92 25.62
C ALA A 40 -20.00 6.99 25.39
N GLU A 41 -18.75 6.57 25.13
CA GLU A 41 -17.62 7.46 24.85
C GLU A 41 -17.85 8.23 23.53
N LEU A 42 -18.32 7.53 22.49
CA LEU A 42 -18.59 8.10 21.16
C LEU A 42 -19.88 8.92 21.09
N MET A 43 -20.85 8.63 21.98
CA MET A 43 -22.14 9.32 22.03
C MET A 43 -22.13 10.59 22.90
N ALA A 44 -21.01 10.85 23.59
CA ALA A 44 -20.83 12.01 24.45
C ALA A 44 -20.91 13.33 23.65
N SER A 45 -21.72 14.27 24.16
CA SER A 45 -21.91 15.58 23.53
C SER A 45 -20.65 16.45 23.60
N GLN A 46 -19.87 16.32 24.68
CA GLN A 46 -18.61 17.02 24.89
C GLN A 46 -17.44 16.04 24.89
N PRO A 47 -16.26 16.47 24.39
CA PRO A 47 -15.04 15.67 24.47
C PRO A 47 -14.60 15.46 25.93
N PRO A 48 -13.86 14.38 26.23
CA PRO A 48 -13.25 14.19 27.54
C PRO A 48 -12.22 15.30 27.82
N ALA A 49 -12.04 15.64 29.10
CA ALA A 49 -10.97 16.55 29.51
C ALA A 49 -9.61 15.91 29.22
N LEU A 50 -8.78 16.62 28.48
CA LEU A 50 -7.45 16.15 28.11
C LEU A 50 -6.40 16.55 29.15
N PRO A 51 -5.43 15.67 29.41
CA PRO A 51 -4.32 16.00 30.29
C PRO A 51 -3.47 17.11 29.66
N GLU A 52 -3.07 18.08 30.47
CA GLU A 52 -2.06 19.06 30.06
C GLU A 52 -0.71 18.36 30.08
N CYS A 53 -0.15 18.04 28.91
CA CYS A 53 1.22 17.55 28.84
C CYS A 53 2.11 18.75 29.21
N GLY A 54 2.77 18.70 30.38
CA GLY A 54 3.69 19.76 30.78
C GLY A 54 4.78 19.99 29.73
N ASP A 55 5.53 21.09 29.86
CA ASP A 55 6.67 21.35 28.98
C ASP A 55 7.61 20.15 28.90
N ALA A 56 8.41 20.02 27.84
CA ALA A 56 9.34 18.88 27.68
C ALA A 56 10.30 18.69 28.88
N SER A 57 10.50 19.73 29.70
CA SER A 57 11.27 19.75 30.95
C SER A 57 10.48 19.34 32.21
N SER A 58 9.15 19.30 32.14
CA SER A 58 8.25 18.95 33.24
C SER A 58 8.15 17.43 33.35
N LEU A 59 9.11 16.84 34.07
CA LEU A 59 9.14 15.42 34.33
C LEU A 59 8.04 15.05 35.33
N VAL A 60 7.10 14.23 34.87
CA VAL A 60 6.00 13.68 35.65
C VAL A 60 6.30 12.23 36.07
N PRO A 61 5.69 11.73 37.16
CA PRO A 61 5.74 10.32 37.52
C PRO A 61 5.33 9.41 36.37
N LYS A 62 5.87 8.18 36.35
CA LYS A 62 5.60 7.17 35.31
C LYS A 62 4.11 6.97 35.05
N GLU A 63 3.33 6.83 36.11
CA GLU A 63 1.90 6.56 36.04
C GLU A 63 1.14 7.69 35.34
N GLU A 64 1.36 8.92 35.79
CA GLU A 64 0.75 10.13 35.23
C GLU A 64 1.15 10.35 33.76
N TYR A 65 2.41 10.11 33.43
CA TYR A 65 2.88 10.17 32.05
C TYR A 65 2.19 9.14 31.14
N LEU A 66 2.13 7.87 31.57
CA LEU A 66 1.58 6.80 30.74
C LEU A 66 0.07 6.96 30.60
N GLU A 67 -0.61 7.37 31.66
CA GLU A 67 -2.03 7.74 31.60
C GLU A 67 -2.25 8.92 30.65
N ALA A 68 -1.40 9.95 30.70
CA ALA A 68 -1.53 11.11 29.82
C ALA A 68 -1.39 10.70 28.35
N GLN A 69 -0.35 9.93 28.02
CA GLN A 69 -0.15 9.38 26.68
C GLN A 69 -1.35 8.51 26.26
N TYR A 70 -1.86 7.65 27.15
CA TYR A 70 -3.03 6.81 26.87
C TYR A 70 -4.25 7.65 26.51
N ARG A 71 -4.60 8.64 27.33
CA ARG A 71 -5.77 9.51 27.14
C ARG A 71 -5.68 10.33 25.85
N LEU A 72 -4.50 10.83 25.50
CA LEU A 72 -4.27 11.56 24.25
C LEU A 72 -4.46 10.68 23.01
N HIS A 73 -3.91 9.45 23.02
CA HIS A 73 -4.09 8.50 21.92
C HIS A 73 -5.53 7.98 21.84
N ARG A 74 -6.20 7.81 22.98
CA ARG A 74 -7.62 7.44 23.02
C ARG A 74 -8.50 8.53 22.41
N TYR A 75 -8.22 9.80 22.73
CA TYR A 75 -8.90 10.93 22.12
C TYR A 75 -8.67 11.01 20.61
N GLU A 76 -7.43 10.84 20.14
CA GLU A 76 -7.13 10.81 18.71
C GLU A 76 -7.92 9.71 17.98
N ALA A 77 -8.04 8.53 18.60
CA ALA A 77 -8.77 7.38 18.06
C ALA A 77 -10.29 7.61 17.95
N THR A 78 -10.89 8.42 18.83
CA THR A 78 -12.35 8.50 18.96
C THR A 78 -12.95 9.82 18.49
N GLU A 79 -12.19 10.92 18.53
CA GLU A 79 -12.73 12.27 18.39
C GLU A 79 -13.36 12.52 17.01
N MET A 80 -12.75 12.05 15.92
CA MET A 80 -13.29 12.23 14.56
C MET A 80 -14.66 11.56 14.42
N LEU A 81 -14.80 10.33 14.92
CA LEU A 81 -16.06 9.59 14.89
C LEU A 81 -17.10 10.20 15.84
N ARG A 82 -16.69 10.69 17.02
CA ARG A 82 -17.57 11.40 17.96
C ARG A 82 -18.14 12.68 17.33
N ARG A 83 -17.29 13.50 16.68
CA ARG A 83 -17.73 14.71 15.93
C ARG A 83 -18.74 14.37 14.85
N ALA A 84 -18.48 13.32 14.08
CA ALA A 84 -19.38 12.83 13.05
C ALA A 84 -20.75 12.38 13.60
N ILE A 85 -20.79 11.64 14.71
CA ILE A 85 -22.04 11.23 15.37
C ILE A 85 -22.81 12.48 15.83
N VAL A 86 -22.14 13.46 16.46
CA VAL A 86 -22.79 14.70 16.89
C VAL A 86 -23.37 15.49 15.71
N GLN A 87 -22.66 15.59 14.60
CA GLN A 87 -23.15 16.24 13.37
C GLN A 87 -24.36 15.50 12.79
N TYR A 88 -24.28 14.17 12.66
CA TYR A 88 -25.37 13.36 12.12
C TYR A 88 -26.63 13.41 12.99
N ARG A 89 -26.49 13.50 14.32
CA ARG A 89 -27.64 13.69 15.24
C ARG A 89 -28.37 15.01 15.02
N GLN A 90 -27.65 16.05 14.61
CA GLN A 90 -28.23 17.36 14.31
C GLN A 90 -28.92 17.37 12.93
N ASP A 91 -28.37 16.64 11.96
CA ASP A 91 -28.94 16.48 10.62
C ASP A 91 -28.95 15.01 10.13
N PRO A 92 -30.00 14.22 10.48
CA PRO A 92 -30.12 12.82 10.06
C PRO A 92 -30.46 12.61 8.57
N ALA A 93 -30.62 13.69 7.79
CA ALA A 93 -30.82 13.65 6.35
C ALA A 93 -29.51 13.88 5.58
N MET A 94 -28.39 14.11 6.28
CA MET A 94 -27.08 14.30 5.71
C MET A 94 -26.64 13.08 4.89
N VAL A 95 -26.24 13.33 3.64
CA VAL A 95 -25.77 12.30 2.69
C VAL A 95 -24.24 12.11 2.80
N GLU A 96 -23.51 13.18 3.10
CA GLU A 96 -22.07 13.15 3.32
C GLU A 96 -21.67 14.21 4.36
N GLY A 97 -20.88 13.82 5.37
CA GLY A 97 -20.40 14.72 6.42
C GLY A 97 -19.01 15.28 6.15
N GLU A 98 -18.61 16.31 6.89
CA GLU A 98 -17.24 16.84 6.84
C GLU A 98 -16.23 15.87 7.44
N ASP A 99 -16.61 15.20 8.53
CA ASP A 99 -15.73 14.32 9.33
C ASP A 99 -15.91 12.82 9.06
N ALA A 100 -16.98 12.40 8.37
CA ALA A 100 -17.29 11.00 8.15
C ALA A 100 -17.99 10.69 6.82
N PHE A 101 -17.81 9.46 6.34
CA PHE A 101 -18.64 8.82 5.33
C PHE A 101 -19.87 8.20 5.99
N ILE A 102 -21.03 8.34 5.34
CA ILE A 102 -22.32 7.88 5.83
C ILE A 102 -22.83 6.78 4.91
N TYR A 103 -23.21 5.65 5.50
CA TYR A 103 -23.75 4.50 4.80
C TYR A 103 -25.18 4.23 5.27
N THR A 104 -26.08 4.02 4.32
CA THR A 104 -27.52 3.80 4.55
C THR A 104 -27.95 2.43 4.04
N GLU A 105 -29.16 2.01 4.39
CA GLU A 105 -29.70 0.67 4.05
C GLU A 105 -28.80 -0.46 4.55
N VAL A 106 -28.11 -0.21 5.67
CA VAL A 106 -27.16 -1.14 6.25
C VAL A 106 -27.96 -2.28 6.89
N ARG A 107 -27.73 -3.52 6.48
CA ARG A 107 -28.44 -4.70 7.00
C ARG A 107 -27.48 -5.85 7.26
N VAL A 108 -27.75 -6.60 8.32
CA VAL A 108 -27.02 -7.83 8.64
C VAL A 108 -27.46 -8.93 7.68
N GLN A 109 -26.49 -9.59 7.06
CA GLN A 109 -26.69 -10.72 6.16
C GLN A 109 -26.35 -12.05 6.83
N GLY A 110 -25.50 -12.04 7.86
CA GLY A 110 -25.00 -13.29 8.41
C GLY A 110 -23.75 -13.15 9.27
N TYR A 111 -23.14 -14.30 9.60
CA TYR A 111 -21.85 -14.37 10.31
C TYR A 111 -20.85 -15.29 9.60
N SER A 112 -19.62 -14.82 9.51
CA SER A 112 -18.44 -15.57 9.05
C SER A 112 -17.56 -15.93 10.24
N LEU A 113 -17.34 -17.22 10.47
CA LEU A 113 -16.64 -17.73 11.65
C LEU A 113 -15.15 -17.95 11.36
N HIS A 114 -14.32 -16.96 11.72
CA HIS A 114 -12.87 -17.00 11.47
C HIS A 114 -12.09 -17.42 12.73
N LYS A 115 -10.83 -17.86 12.56
CA LYS A 115 -9.91 -18.19 13.67
C LYS A 115 -9.41 -16.98 14.47
N ILE A 116 -9.77 -15.77 14.04
CA ILE A 116 -9.43 -14.51 14.70
C ILE A 116 -10.64 -13.89 15.42
N GLY A 117 -11.86 -14.36 15.13
CA GLY A 117 -13.12 -13.84 15.66
C GLY A 117 -14.30 -14.20 14.77
N ALA A 118 -15.53 -14.01 15.26
CA ALA A 118 -16.75 -14.14 14.47
C ALA A 118 -17.10 -12.78 13.85
N ALA A 119 -17.07 -12.69 12.52
CA ALA A 119 -17.29 -11.45 11.79
C ALA A 119 -18.74 -11.37 11.28
N CYS A 120 -19.43 -10.27 11.57
CA CYS A 120 -20.77 -9.98 11.09
C CYS A 120 -20.72 -9.47 9.65
N ARG A 121 -21.42 -10.15 8.74
CA ARG A 121 -21.50 -9.79 7.32
C ARG A 121 -22.63 -8.80 7.12
N ILE A 122 -22.33 -7.64 6.55
CA ILE A 122 -23.28 -6.53 6.41
C ILE A 122 -23.28 -6.03 4.98
N SER A 123 -24.48 -5.84 4.43
CA SER A 123 -24.70 -5.17 3.14
C SER A 123 -25.09 -3.72 3.33
N PHE A 124 -24.69 -2.82 2.43
CA PHE A 124 -25.06 -1.41 2.50
C PHE A 124 -25.11 -0.73 1.13
N SER A 125 -25.74 0.43 1.08
CA SER A 125 -25.83 1.29 -0.10
C SER A 125 -24.99 2.56 0.06
N THR A 126 -24.30 2.99 -1.00
CA THR A 126 -23.51 4.23 -1.02
C THR A 126 -24.16 5.29 -1.93
N PRO A 127 -24.46 6.51 -1.43
CA PRO A 127 -25.12 7.54 -2.24
C PRO A 127 -24.23 8.24 -3.29
N SER A 128 -22.89 8.13 -3.18
CA SER A 128 -21.93 8.84 -4.05
C SER A 128 -21.10 7.87 -4.89
N GLN A 129 -21.58 7.49 -6.08
CA GLN A 129 -20.85 6.58 -6.99
C GLN A 129 -20.05 7.33 -8.07
N LYS A 130 -18.72 7.21 -8.00
CA LYS A 130 -17.89 6.96 -9.19
C LYS A 130 -17.16 5.63 -8.97
N PRO A 131 -17.33 4.61 -9.83
CA PRO A 131 -16.55 3.40 -9.76
C PRO A 131 -15.07 3.76 -9.99
N GLY A 132 -14.19 3.39 -9.07
CA GLY A 132 -12.73 3.61 -9.16
C GLY A 132 -12.05 4.33 -7.99
N SER A 133 -12.77 4.87 -7.00
CA SER A 133 -12.16 5.53 -5.80
C SER A 133 -12.30 4.73 -4.50
N GLN A 134 -12.50 3.40 -4.58
CA GLN A 134 -12.73 2.54 -3.41
C GLN A 134 -11.46 2.20 -2.60
N SER A 135 -10.26 2.56 -3.06
CA SER A 135 -9.02 2.03 -2.49
C SER A 135 -8.67 2.49 -1.07
N GLU A 136 -9.40 3.47 -0.50
CA GLU A 136 -9.08 4.06 0.83
C GLU A 136 -10.25 4.04 1.83
N ARG A 137 -11.44 3.54 1.47
CA ARG A 137 -12.61 3.49 2.39
C ARG A 137 -12.80 2.09 2.98
N LEU A 138 -13.31 2.03 4.21
CA LEU A 138 -13.63 0.81 4.97
C LEU A 138 -12.46 -0.16 5.02
N THR A 139 -11.26 0.36 5.28
CA THR A 139 -10.07 -0.48 5.38
C THR A 139 -10.09 -1.32 6.67
N PRO A 140 -9.61 -2.58 6.65
CA PRO A 140 -9.54 -3.41 7.84
C PRO A 140 -8.86 -2.72 9.04
N GLY A 141 -9.47 -2.78 10.21
CA GLY A 141 -9.02 -2.08 11.42
C GLY A 141 -9.62 -0.68 11.62
N THR A 142 -10.47 -0.21 10.70
CA THR A 142 -11.19 1.07 10.85
C THR A 142 -12.32 0.94 11.86
N LEU A 143 -12.43 1.92 12.76
CA LEU A 143 -13.51 2.01 13.75
C LEU A 143 -14.76 2.60 13.10
N VAL A 144 -15.91 1.94 13.27
CA VAL A 144 -17.20 2.39 12.76
C VAL A 144 -18.25 2.38 13.87
N ALA A 145 -19.23 3.28 13.75
CA ALA A 145 -20.37 3.34 14.65
C ALA A 145 -21.67 3.08 13.89
N LEU A 146 -22.55 2.27 14.47
CA LEU A 146 -23.83 1.89 13.89
C LEU A 146 -24.99 2.25 14.81
N SER A 147 -26.14 2.60 14.23
CA SER A 147 -27.37 2.83 14.97
C SER A 147 -28.59 2.41 14.13
N PRO A 148 -29.68 1.90 14.74
CA PRO A 148 -30.94 1.71 14.04
C PRO A 148 -31.38 2.97 13.31
N ARG A 149 -31.84 2.84 12.06
CA ARG A 149 -32.36 3.98 11.27
C ARG A 149 -33.54 4.66 11.96
N SER A 150 -34.29 3.93 12.79
CA SER A 150 -35.35 4.48 13.63
C SER A 150 -34.85 5.34 14.80
N ASP A 151 -33.64 5.08 15.32
CA ASP A 151 -33.04 5.79 16.45
C ASP A 151 -32.12 6.94 15.99
N ASN A 152 -31.36 6.77 14.90
CA ASN A 152 -30.41 7.77 14.36
C ASN A 152 -29.45 8.32 15.42
N PHE A 153 -28.79 7.45 16.18
CA PHE A 153 -27.84 7.81 17.23
C PHE A 153 -28.45 8.74 18.30
N ARG A 154 -29.73 8.58 18.63
CA ARG A 154 -30.36 9.33 19.73
C ARG A 154 -30.07 8.68 21.07
N SER A 155 -30.22 7.36 21.14
CA SER A 155 -30.05 6.57 22.35
C SER A 155 -29.26 5.28 22.14
N LYS A 156 -29.22 4.75 20.91
CA LYS A 156 -28.56 3.49 20.57
C LYS A 156 -27.35 3.73 19.68
N CYS A 157 -26.23 3.14 20.06
CA CYS A 157 -25.00 3.12 19.28
C CYS A 157 -24.31 1.79 19.53
N VAL A 158 -23.89 1.13 18.45
CA VAL A 158 -23.12 -0.11 18.48
C VAL A 158 -21.79 0.17 17.79
N VAL A 159 -20.70 -0.18 18.45
CA VAL A 159 -19.35 0.07 17.95
C VAL A 159 -18.80 -1.20 17.33
N ALA A 160 -18.16 -1.08 16.18
CA ALA A 160 -17.53 -2.19 15.50
C ALA A 160 -16.23 -1.77 14.82
N THR A 161 -15.40 -2.75 14.47
CA THR A 161 -14.18 -2.55 13.67
C THR A 161 -14.31 -3.33 12.38
N VAL A 162 -13.90 -2.75 11.26
CA VAL A 162 -13.90 -3.45 9.96
C VAL A 162 -12.91 -4.62 9.99
N ALA A 163 -13.39 -5.83 9.69
CA ALA A 163 -12.59 -7.05 9.67
C ALA A 163 -11.99 -7.28 8.29
N PHE A 164 -12.85 -7.38 7.27
CA PHE A 164 -12.49 -7.69 5.89
C PHE A 164 -13.39 -6.92 4.92
N GLN A 165 -12.84 -6.59 3.75
CA GLN A 165 -13.57 -6.00 2.62
C GLN A 165 -13.68 -7.04 1.52
N ASN A 166 -14.89 -7.30 1.03
CA ASN A 166 -15.09 -8.10 -0.18
C ASN A 166 -15.11 -7.15 -1.39
N VAL A 167 -14.14 -7.31 -2.28
CA VAL A 167 -13.98 -6.50 -3.51
C VAL A 167 -14.59 -7.27 -4.69
N GLU A 168 -15.81 -7.77 -4.52
CA GLU A 168 -16.56 -8.37 -5.63
C GLU A 168 -17.49 -7.29 -6.22
N ASP A 169 -17.55 -7.23 -7.56
CA ASP A 169 -18.25 -6.18 -8.33
C ASP A 169 -19.79 -6.27 -8.27
N ASP A 170 -20.34 -7.24 -7.53
CA ASP A 170 -21.78 -7.42 -7.42
C ASP A 170 -22.39 -6.51 -6.33
N SER A 171 -23.36 -5.70 -6.75
CA SER A 171 -24.24 -4.99 -5.82
C SER A 171 -25.18 -5.97 -5.13
N PRO A 172 -25.39 -5.88 -3.80
CA PRO A 172 -24.94 -4.82 -2.90
C PRO A 172 -23.52 -5.03 -2.35
N LEU A 173 -22.82 -3.92 -2.05
CA LEU A 173 -21.50 -3.95 -1.40
C LEU A 173 -21.60 -4.61 -0.02
N VAL A 174 -20.71 -5.55 0.25
CA VAL A 174 -20.68 -6.33 1.50
C VAL A 174 -19.34 -6.19 2.21
N ILE A 175 -19.40 -5.96 3.52
CA ILE A 175 -18.23 -5.94 4.42
C ILE A 175 -18.44 -6.87 5.60
N GLU A 176 -17.34 -7.24 6.26
CA GLU A 176 -17.37 -7.99 7.51
C GLU A 176 -16.89 -7.11 8.68
N LEU A 177 -17.60 -7.14 9.81
CA LEU A 177 -17.30 -6.35 11.01
C LEU A 177 -17.07 -7.23 12.25
N PHE A 178 -16.12 -6.85 13.11
CA PHE A 178 -16.04 -7.36 14.49
C PHE A 178 -16.72 -6.39 15.45
N TRP A 179 -17.68 -6.89 16.23
CA TRP A 179 -18.32 -6.10 17.29
C TRP A 179 -17.33 -5.75 18.40
N ALA A 180 -17.43 -4.54 18.95
CA ALA A 180 -16.63 -4.12 20.10
C ALA A 180 -16.95 -4.94 21.37
N ASN A 181 -18.21 -5.37 21.49
CA ASN A 181 -18.72 -6.17 22.58
C ASN A 181 -19.67 -7.22 22.00
N GLU A 182 -19.44 -8.50 22.31
CA GLU A 182 -20.26 -9.60 21.80
C GLU A 182 -21.71 -9.55 22.34
N GLY A 183 -21.94 -8.89 23.47
CA GLY A 183 -23.29 -8.66 24.00
C GLY A 183 -24.12 -7.65 23.20
N ASP A 184 -23.47 -6.81 22.39
CA ASP A 184 -24.14 -5.82 21.53
C ASP A 184 -24.27 -6.33 20.07
N ALA A 185 -23.92 -7.60 19.83
CA ALA A 185 -23.96 -8.21 18.51
C ALA A 185 -25.38 -8.20 17.94
N ILE A 186 -25.53 -7.62 16.75
CA ILE A 186 -26.81 -7.55 16.04
C ILE A 186 -26.97 -8.81 15.19
N VAL A 187 -28.07 -9.53 15.39
CA VAL A 187 -28.42 -10.73 14.61
C VAL A 187 -29.64 -10.52 13.71
N ASP A 188 -30.41 -9.44 13.89
CA ASP A 188 -31.64 -9.18 13.13
C ASP A 188 -31.35 -8.71 11.68
N PRO A 189 -31.68 -9.50 10.63
CA PRO A 189 -31.52 -9.09 9.23
C PRO A 189 -32.59 -8.09 8.77
N THR A 190 -33.68 -7.94 9.52
CA THR A 190 -34.78 -7.02 9.19
C THR A 190 -34.51 -5.60 9.68
N LEU A 191 -33.59 -5.45 10.65
CA LEU A 191 -33.21 -4.17 11.22
C LEU A 191 -32.39 -3.37 10.20
N GLU A 192 -32.95 -2.23 9.78
CA GLU A 192 -32.22 -1.24 8.99
C GLU A 192 -31.34 -0.36 9.91
N LEU A 193 -30.06 -0.30 9.58
CA LEU A 193 -29.04 0.45 10.30
C LEU A 193 -28.51 1.62 9.45
N VAL A 194 -27.89 2.57 10.13
CA VAL A 194 -27.01 3.59 9.56
C VAL A 194 -25.63 3.38 10.14
N MET A 195 -24.60 3.46 9.29
CA MET A 195 -23.20 3.29 9.69
C MET A 195 -22.40 4.55 9.35
N LEU A 196 -21.55 4.97 10.29
CA LEU A 196 -20.64 6.10 10.15
C LEU A 196 -19.19 5.62 10.20
N GLU A 197 -18.40 6.08 9.23
CA GLU A 197 -16.95 5.84 9.13
C GLU A 197 -16.21 7.18 9.16
N PRO A 198 -15.20 7.38 10.02
CA PRO A 198 -14.46 8.63 10.03
C PRO A 198 -13.60 8.79 8.75
N LYS A 199 -13.53 10.02 8.21
CA LYS A 199 -12.72 10.35 7.01
C LYS A 199 -11.21 10.38 7.27
N GLY A 200 -10.79 10.31 8.52
CA GLY A 200 -9.38 10.33 8.93
C GLY A 200 -9.21 9.63 10.28
N GLY A 201 -7.97 9.27 10.60
CA GLY A 201 -7.66 8.44 11.75
C GLY A 201 -7.71 6.95 11.44
N TYR A 202 -6.63 6.23 11.73
CA TYR A 202 -6.60 4.77 11.65
C TYR A 202 -6.51 4.18 13.07
N PHE A 203 -7.56 3.46 13.48
CA PHE A 203 -7.76 3.02 14.86
C PHE A 203 -6.82 1.86 15.28
N GLU A 204 -6.62 0.87 14.42
CA GLU A 204 -5.87 -0.36 14.75
C GLU A 204 -4.44 -0.13 15.31
N PRO A 205 -3.60 0.80 14.79
CA PRO A 205 -2.30 1.07 15.39
C PRO A 205 -2.41 1.71 16.78
N LEU A 206 -3.34 2.66 16.95
CA LEU A 206 -3.59 3.35 18.22
C LEU A 206 -4.05 2.37 19.29
N ARG A 207 -4.94 1.45 18.92
CA ARG A 207 -5.43 0.34 19.74
C ARG A 207 -4.29 -0.44 20.39
N HIS A 208 -3.31 -0.88 19.59
CA HIS A 208 -2.16 -1.61 20.11
C HIS A 208 -1.24 -0.76 20.99
N THR A 209 -1.06 0.51 20.66
CA THR A 209 -0.27 1.45 21.48
C THR A 209 -0.89 1.63 22.85
N MET A 210 -2.21 1.86 22.92
CA MET A 210 -2.96 2.03 24.17
C MET A 210 -2.82 0.82 25.10
N VAL A 211 -3.07 -0.39 24.59
CA VAL A 211 -2.87 -1.64 25.35
C VAL A 211 -1.40 -1.81 25.77
N GLY A 212 -0.47 -1.44 24.89
CA GLY A 212 0.96 -1.46 25.18
C GLY A 212 1.37 -0.53 26.34
N LEU A 213 0.77 0.66 26.44
CA LEU A 213 0.99 1.61 27.53
C LEU A 213 0.45 1.08 28.87
N GLN A 214 -0.76 0.52 28.88
CA GLN A 214 -1.33 -0.14 30.07
C GLN A 214 -0.40 -1.26 30.56
N HIS A 215 0.13 -2.07 29.64
CA HIS A 215 1.15 -3.06 30.02
C HIS A 215 2.42 -2.42 30.56
N ALA A 216 2.93 -1.34 29.95
CA ALA A 216 4.14 -0.65 30.39
C ALA A 216 4.05 -0.08 31.82
N ALA A 217 2.85 0.23 32.29
CA ALA A 217 2.60 0.62 33.67
C ALA A 217 2.84 -0.53 34.68
N THR A 218 2.65 -1.79 34.26
CA THR A 218 2.71 -2.95 35.17
C THR A 218 4.11 -3.43 35.56
N PHE A 219 5.18 -2.88 34.98
CA PHE A 219 6.56 -3.30 35.26
C PHE A 219 7.53 -2.12 35.19
N GLU A 220 8.69 -2.25 35.82
CA GLU A 220 9.77 -1.27 35.71
C GLU A 220 10.67 -1.55 34.51
N SER A 221 11.08 -0.48 33.82
CA SER A 221 12.07 -0.53 32.74
C SER A 221 13.36 0.17 33.15
N ARG A 222 14.50 -0.31 32.66
CA ARG A 222 15.81 0.34 32.88
C ARG A 222 15.86 1.77 32.36
N PHE A 223 14.98 2.09 31.41
CA PHE A 223 14.89 3.39 30.76
C PHE A 223 13.92 4.36 31.45
N ASP A 224 13.18 3.91 32.47
CA ASP A 224 12.25 4.76 33.24
C ASP A 224 12.94 6.02 33.79
N LYS A 225 14.23 5.91 34.17
CA LYS A 225 15.06 7.03 34.61
C LYS A 225 15.29 8.10 33.53
N TYR A 226 15.30 7.75 32.25
CA TYR A 226 15.45 8.70 31.15
C TYR A 226 14.11 9.33 30.75
N LEU A 227 13.00 8.60 30.93
CA LEU A 227 11.68 9.05 30.51
C LEU A 227 11.03 9.94 31.58
N PHE A 228 11.19 9.60 32.86
CA PHE A 228 10.42 10.15 33.99
C PHE A 228 11.28 10.87 35.05
N GLN A 229 12.60 10.84 34.92
CA GLN A 229 13.52 11.50 35.87
C GLN A 229 14.52 12.38 35.11
N PRO A 230 15.15 13.38 35.77
CA PRO A 230 16.12 14.28 35.13
C PRO A 230 17.49 13.60 35.00
N PHE A 231 17.52 12.42 34.37
CA PHE A 231 18.72 11.62 34.21
C PHE A 231 19.31 11.81 32.81
N THR A 232 20.48 12.45 32.74
CA THR A 232 21.18 12.75 31.48
C THR A 232 22.58 12.13 31.41
N ARG A 233 22.95 11.31 32.40
CA ARG A 233 24.30 10.71 32.48
C ARG A 233 24.40 9.45 31.63
N HIS A 234 25.61 9.17 31.14
CA HIS A 234 25.91 7.93 30.45
C HIS A 234 26.00 6.75 31.43
N GLN A 235 25.33 5.65 31.13
CA GLN A 235 25.58 4.35 31.75
C GLN A 235 25.93 3.32 30.68
N PRO A 236 26.83 2.38 30.97
CA PRO A 236 27.16 1.32 30.04
C PRO A 236 26.06 0.24 29.97
N ALA A 237 25.88 -0.36 28.80
CA ALA A 237 24.99 -1.51 28.64
C ALA A 237 25.54 -2.72 29.43
N GLU A 238 24.71 -3.35 30.26
CA GLU A 238 25.16 -4.35 31.22
C GLU A 238 25.68 -5.62 30.55
N TYR A 239 24.97 -6.13 29.53
CA TYR A 239 25.37 -7.32 28.79
C TYR A 239 26.78 -7.27 28.20
N VAL A 240 27.28 -6.08 27.88
CA VAL A 240 28.62 -5.90 27.31
C VAL A 240 29.71 -6.38 28.29
N ARG A 241 29.43 -6.31 29.60
CA ARG A 241 30.31 -6.81 30.68
C ARG A 241 30.30 -8.33 30.81
N GLU A 242 29.38 -9.03 30.16
CA GLU A 242 29.37 -10.50 30.13
C GLU A 242 30.43 -11.06 29.17
N THR A 243 30.93 -10.22 28.25
CA THR A 243 32.05 -10.62 27.39
C THR A 243 33.34 -10.70 28.19
N HIS A 244 34.20 -11.67 27.89
CA HIS A 244 35.53 -11.78 28.50
C HIS A 244 36.41 -10.53 28.26
N THR A 245 36.11 -9.75 27.21
CA THR A 245 36.78 -8.46 26.91
C THR A 245 36.19 -7.26 27.64
N ASN A 246 35.05 -7.41 28.34
CA ASN A 246 34.26 -6.32 28.92
C ASN A 246 33.93 -5.20 27.93
N ASN A 247 33.86 -5.52 26.63
CA ASN A 247 33.74 -4.56 25.54
C ASN A 247 32.93 -5.18 24.40
N ALA A 248 32.19 -4.33 23.66
CA ALA A 248 31.47 -4.76 22.48
C ALA A 248 32.43 -5.15 21.35
N VAL A 249 32.01 -6.11 20.52
CA VAL A 249 32.81 -6.58 19.40
C VAL A 249 32.79 -5.55 18.28
N VAL A 250 33.93 -4.95 17.96
CA VAL A 250 34.05 -4.01 16.83
C VAL A 250 34.27 -4.79 15.53
N PRO A 251 33.35 -4.75 14.56
CA PRO A 251 33.47 -5.51 13.32
C PRO A 251 34.54 -4.92 12.39
N ALA A 252 35.08 -5.73 11.47
CA ALA A 252 36.09 -5.29 10.51
C ALA A 252 35.58 -4.19 9.55
N THR A 253 34.27 -4.18 9.28
CA THR A 253 33.55 -3.15 8.51
C THR A 253 33.65 -1.76 9.13
N ALA A 254 33.88 -1.65 10.45
CA ALA A 254 34.07 -0.38 11.14
C ALA A 254 35.27 0.43 10.61
N LYS A 255 36.22 -0.20 9.92
CA LYS A 255 37.35 0.48 9.25
C LYS A 255 36.91 1.42 8.11
N GLN A 256 35.70 1.26 7.60
CA GLN A 256 35.15 2.09 6.52
C GLN A 256 34.39 3.32 7.05
N LEU A 257 34.19 3.42 8.36
CA LEU A 257 33.49 4.54 8.99
C LEU A 257 34.39 5.78 9.05
N ASP A 258 33.80 6.95 8.81
CA ASP A 258 34.46 8.21 9.13
C ASP A 258 34.50 8.46 10.66
N PRO A 259 35.28 9.43 11.15
CA PRO A 259 35.42 9.66 12.60
C PRO A 259 34.08 9.88 13.32
N SER A 260 33.14 10.62 12.71
CA SER A 260 31.84 10.88 13.32
C SER A 260 30.98 9.63 13.42
N GLN A 261 31.02 8.78 12.39
CA GLN A 261 30.34 7.48 12.39
C GLN A 261 30.99 6.48 13.36
N LEU A 262 32.32 6.50 13.50
CA LEU A 262 33.04 5.65 14.44
C LEU A 262 32.73 6.02 15.90
N ASP A 263 32.61 7.31 16.20
CA ASP A 263 32.20 7.78 17.52
C ASP A 263 30.74 7.38 17.81
N ALA A 264 29.85 7.49 16.82
CA ALA A 264 28.48 6.99 16.91
C ALA A 264 28.42 5.47 17.17
N LEU A 265 29.26 4.67 16.50
CA LEU A 265 29.36 3.22 16.73
C LEU A 265 29.82 2.92 18.16
N LYS A 266 30.88 3.57 18.65
CA LYS A 266 31.38 3.39 20.02
C LYS A 266 30.32 3.75 21.04
N GLN A 267 29.61 4.87 20.85
CA GLN A 267 28.55 5.29 21.75
C GLN A 267 27.40 4.27 21.74
N SER A 268 26.93 3.89 20.54
CA SER A 268 25.82 2.95 20.37
C SER A 268 26.11 1.60 20.97
N THR A 269 27.34 1.10 20.87
CA THR A 269 27.70 -0.24 21.35
C THR A 269 28.04 -0.29 22.84
N SER A 270 28.45 0.83 23.44
CA SER A 270 28.87 0.88 24.85
C SER A 270 27.79 1.36 25.81
N GLN A 271 26.91 2.28 25.40
CA GLN A 271 25.94 2.94 26.29
C GLN A 271 24.61 2.20 26.30
N GLU A 272 23.92 2.19 27.44
CA GLU A 272 22.56 1.62 27.51
C GLU A 272 21.55 2.44 26.68
N LEU A 273 21.70 3.77 26.64
CA LEU A 273 20.91 4.66 25.78
C LEU A 273 21.86 5.42 24.86
N ALA A 274 21.67 5.27 23.55
CA ALA A 274 22.43 6.00 22.55
C ALA A 274 21.48 6.74 21.59
N ILE A 275 21.73 8.03 21.39
CA ILE A 275 21.00 8.87 20.45
C ILE A 275 21.97 9.27 19.34
N VAL A 276 21.66 8.92 18.10
CA VAL A 276 22.46 9.22 16.92
C VAL A 276 21.63 10.07 15.96
N GLN A 277 21.92 11.36 15.92
CA GLN A 277 21.42 12.24 14.90
C GLN A 277 22.21 12.03 13.61
N GLY A 278 21.51 11.81 12.50
CA GLY A 278 22.15 11.78 11.20
C GLY A 278 21.49 12.73 10.19
N PRO A 279 22.11 13.88 9.96
CA PRO A 279 21.71 14.80 8.89
C PRO A 279 21.65 14.12 7.51
N PRO A 280 20.99 14.73 6.51
CA PRO A 280 20.86 14.16 5.18
C PRO A 280 22.20 13.76 4.54
N GLY A 281 22.27 12.54 3.99
CA GLY A 281 23.45 12.06 3.27
C GLY A 281 24.66 11.66 4.13
N THR A 282 24.55 11.67 5.47
CA THR A 282 25.66 11.32 6.38
C THR A 282 25.88 9.82 6.61
N GLY A 283 25.05 8.98 5.99
CA GLY A 283 25.19 7.52 6.06
C GLY A 283 24.59 6.87 7.32
N LYS A 284 23.51 7.44 7.88
CA LYS A 284 22.72 6.85 9.00
C LYS A 284 22.57 5.35 8.90
N THR A 285 21.95 4.88 7.81
CA THR A 285 21.67 3.47 7.57
C THR A 285 22.94 2.64 7.54
N PHE A 286 24.04 3.15 6.96
CA PHE A 286 25.32 2.44 6.94
C PHE A 286 25.92 2.29 8.35
N THR A 287 25.88 3.36 9.16
CA THR A 287 26.27 3.31 10.56
C THR A 287 25.41 2.30 11.33
N SER A 288 24.10 2.30 11.13
CA SER A 288 23.17 1.34 11.75
C SER A 288 23.52 -0.11 11.39
N ILE A 289 23.84 -0.40 10.12
CA ILE A 289 24.23 -1.75 9.68
C ILE A 289 25.50 -2.25 10.41
N VAL A 290 26.53 -1.40 10.53
CA VAL A 290 27.77 -1.77 11.24
C VAL A 290 27.51 -1.95 12.74
N THR A 291 26.63 -1.13 13.31
CA THR A 291 26.18 -1.26 14.71
C THR A 291 25.41 -2.58 14.93
N ILE A 292 24.53 -2.98 14.01
CA ILE A 292 23.81 -4.27 14.07
C ILE A 292 24.79 -5.45 13.99
N GLU A 293 25.77 -5.39 13.08
CA GLU A 293 26.81 -6.41 12.99
C GLU A 293 27.58 -6.56 14.31
N SER A 294 27.89 -5.44 14.97
CA SER A 294 28.51 -5.42 16.30
C SER A 294 27.62 -6.10 17.35
N TYR A 295 26.31 -5.81 17.37
CA TYR A 295 25.37 -6.43 18.31
C TYR A 295 25.24 -7.92 18.13
N VAL A 296 25.04 -8.39 16.89
CA VAL A 296 24.94 -9.83 16.60
C VAL A 296 26.19 -10.56 17.09
N LYS A 297 27.38 -10.03 16.78
CA LYS A 297 28.65 -10.63 17.24
C LYS A 297 28.84 -10.56 18.75
N THR A 298 28.45 -9.46 19.39
CA THR A 298 28.57 -9.30 20.84
C THR A 298 27.63 -10.24 21.58
N LEU A 299 26.38 -10.37 21.16
CA LEU A 299 25.41 -11.28 21.79
C LEU A 299 25.80 -12.76 21.59
N GLN A 300 26.33 -13.12 20.43
CA GLN A 300 26.92 -14.44 20.20
C GLN A 300 28.08 -14.71 21.16
N LEU A 301 28.96 -13.73 21.37
CA LEU A 301 30.09 -13.86 22.28
C LEU A 301 29.62 -14.01 23.74
N CYS A 302 28.67 -13.18 24.20
CA CYS A 302 28.06 -13.32 25.53
C CYS A 302 27.48 -14.72 25.74
N HIS A 303 26.81 -15.28 24.72
CA HIS A 303 26.27 -16.63 24.79
C HIS A 303 27.37 -17.70 24.90
N GLN A 304 28.43 -17.59 24.09
CA GLN A 304 29.58 -18.49 24.14
C GLN A 304 30.29 -18.44 25.50
N ASP A 305 30.54 -17.24 26.03
CA ASP A 305 31.24 -17.04 27.30
C ASP A 305 30.42 -17.56 28.49
N LYS A 306 29.08 -17.49 28.42
CA LYS A 306 28.19 -17.91 29.51
C LYS A 306 27.85 -19.41 29.52
N TRP A 307 27.69 -20.04 28.36
CA TRP A 307 27.26 -21.45 28.27
C TRP A 307 28.31 -22.40 27.67
N GLY A 308 29.39 -21.89 27.08
CA GLY A 308 30.41 -22.72 26.44
C GLY A 308 29.83 -23.74 25.46
N ASN A 309 30.33 -24.98 25.53
CA ASN A 309 29.78 -26.13 24.78
C ASN A 309 28.69 -26.90 25.57
N ASP A 310 28.33 -26.45 26.78
CA ASP A 310 27.48 -27.23 27.70
C ASP A 310 25.98 -27.15 27.36
N LYS A 311 25.54 -26.08 26.68
CA LYS A 311 24.17 -25.94 26.14
C LYS A 311 24.14 -25.26 24.76
N PRO A 312 24.54 -25.96 23.69
CA PRO A 312 24.51 -25.42 22.32
C PRO A 312 23.09 -25.19 21.78
N SER A 313 22.06 -25.73 22.47
CA SER A 313 20.66 -25.65 22.06
C SER A 313 19.89 -24.46 22.64
N GLU A 314 20.49 -23.67 23.54
CA GLU A 314 19.81 -22.48 24.09
C GLU A 314 19.87 -21.34 23.05
N PRO A 315 18.72 -20.78 22.62
CA PRO A 315 18.73 -19.81 21.53
C PRO A 315 19.19 -18.43 22.00
N VAL A 316 20.03 -17.77 21.20
CA VAL A 316 20.40 -16.37 21.43
C VAL A 316 19.19 -15.48 21.10
N ALA A 317 18.80 -14.61 22.03
CA ALA A 317 17.72 -13.66 21.79
C ALA A 317 18.10 -12.70 20.64
N PRO A 318 17.19 -12.45 19.67
CA PRO A 318 17.49 -11.61 18.53
C PRO A 318 17.62 -10.12 18.90
N VAL A 319 18.40 -9.39 18.12
CA VAL A 319 18.39 -7.92 18.10
C VAL A 319 17.10 -7.47 17.42
N ILE A 320 16.32 -6.63 18.10
CA ILE A 320 15.12 -6.04 17.49
C ILE A 320 15.52 -4.76 16.78
N ILE A 321 15.10 -4.66 15.53
CA ILE A 321 15.20 -3.44 14.74
C ILE A 321 13.79 -2.99 14.40
N ALA A 322 13.49 -1.72 14.66
CA ALA A 322 12.25 -1.11 14.21
C ALA A 322 12.46 0.22 13.49
N ALA A 323 11.54 0.55 12.59
CA ALA A 323 11.46 1.87 11.97
C ALA A 323 10.00 2.28 11.75
N GLN A 324 9.75 3.56 11.49
CA GLN A 324 8.39 4.05 11.30
C GLN A 324 7.73 3.47 10.03
N THR A 325 8.49 3.28 8.95
CA THR A 325 7.97 2.83 7.64
C THR A 325 8.42 1.41 7.30
N ASN A 326 7.61 0.68 6.52
CA ASN A 326 7.99 -0.64 6.00
C ASN A 326 9.25 -0.57 5.13
N HIS A 327 9.37 0.48 4.32
CA HIS A 327 10.51 0.68 3.42
C HIS A 327 11.84 0.77 4.18
N ALA A 328 11.90 1.55 5.27
CA ALA A 328 13.11 1.71 6.07
C ALA A 328 13.56 0.38 6.71
N VAL A 329 12.62 -0.39 7.28
CA VAL A 329 12.91 -1.73 7.85
C VAL A 329 13.41 -2.68 6.77
N ASP A 330 12.71 -2.75 5.64
CA ASP A 330 13.03 -3.66 4.55
C ASP A 330 14.40 -3.35 3.94
N GLN A 331 14.72 -2.07 3.72
CA GLN A 331 16.02 -1.63 3.22
C GLN A 331 17.16 -2.06 4.15
N LEU A 332 16.94 -1.96 5.46
CA LEU A 332 17.95 -2.34 6.46
C LEU A 332 18.14 -3.86 6.52
N LEU A 333 17.04 -4.63 6.55
CA LEU A 333 17.11 -6.10 6.56
C LEU A 333 17.71 -6.66 5.26
N ASP A 334 17.36 -6.10 4.10
CA ASP A 334 17.93 -6.52 2.81
C ASP A 334 19.44 -6.28 2.75
N ARG A 335 19.92 -5.17 3.33
CA ARG A 335 21.36 -4.92 3.48
C ARG A 335 22.02 -5.90 4.44
N CYS A 336 21.41 -6.20 5.59
CA CYS A 336 21.93 -7.23 6.51
C CYS A 336 22.03 -8.59 5.81
N LEU A 337 20.99 -8.99 5.06
CA LEU A 337 20.96 -10.23 4.30
C LEU A 337 22.05 -10.26 3.22
N THR A 338 22.19 -9.18 2.45
CA THR A 338 23.17 -9.07 1.36
C THR A 338 24.61 -9.08 1.86
N LEU A 339 24.87 -8.55 3.06
CA LEU A 339 26.18 -8.56 3.71
C LEU A 339 26.44 -9.82 4.54
N GLY A 340 25.48 -10.74 4.64
CA GLY A 340 25.61 -11.95 5.45
C GLY A 340 25.66 -11.68 6.96
N ILE A 341 25.03 -10.60 7.42
CA ILE A 341 24.98 -10.22 8.84
C ILE A 341 23.82 -10.97 9.50
N GLY A 342 24.11 -12.16 10.01
CA GLY A 342 23.18 -12.97 10.82
C GLY A 342 21.94 -13.48 10.10
N ALA A 343 21.20 -14.37 10.76
CA ALA A 343 19.89 -14.83 10.27
C ALA A 343 18.80 -13.82 10.62
N ILE A 344 17.91 -13.52 9.66
CA ILE A 344 16.90 -12.46 9.79
C ILE A 344 15.47 -13.02 9.87
N ALA A 345 14.58 -12.26 10.51
CA ALA A 345 13.13 -12.43 10.41
C ALA A 345 12.42 -11.08 10.25
N ARG A 346 11.33 -11.05 9.47
CA ARG A 346 10.48 -9.87 9.26
C ARG A 346 9.09 -10.08 9.90
N LEU A 347 8.64 -9.14 10.74
CA LEU A 347 7.28 -9.13 11.30
C LEU A 347 6.38 -8.08 10.65
N GLY A 348 5.24 -8.50 10.11
CA GLY A 348 4.27 -7.61 9.46
C GLY A 348 4.07 -7.96 7.99
N GLY A 349 2.99 -7.42 7.41
CA GLY A 349 2.71 -7.53 5.97
C GLY A 349 3.31 -6.37 5.18
N GLY A 350 3.22 -6.42 3.85
CA GLY A 350 3.66 -5.32 2.97
C GLY A 350 5.18 -5.18 2.88
N CYS A 351 5.89 -6.32 2.72
CA CYS A 351 7.33 -6.34 2.53
C CYS A 351 7.74 -6.54 1.06
N HIS A 352 8.95 -6.12 0.72
CA HIS A 352 9.58 -6.42 -0.58
C HIS A 352 9.61 -7.93 -0.87
N GLU A 353 9.51 -8.32 -2.15
CA GLU A 353 9.41 -9.73 -2.60
C GLU A 353 10.49 -10.63 -2.01
N ARG A 354 11.75 -10.16 -2.02
CA ARG A 354 12.91 -10.88 -1.51
C ARG A 354 12.84 -11.20 -0.01
N LEU A 355 12.08 -10.41 0.76
CA LEU A 355 11.93 -10.61 2.20
C LEU A 355 10.73 -11.49 2.57
N LYS A 356 9.86 -11.85 1.62
CA LYS A 356 8.66 -12.67 1.89
C LYS A 356 9.01 -14.02 2.53
N GLU A 357 10.08 -14.67 2.08
CA GLU A 357 10.56 -15.95 2.64
C GLU A 357 11.07 -15.82 4.08
N TYR A 358 11.52 -14.62 4.47
CA TYR A 358 12.03 -14.30 5.81
C TYR A 358 10.95 -13.75 6.74
N THR A 359 9.71 -13.60 6.26
CA THR A 359 8.59 -13.31 7.14
C THR A 359 8.33 -14.49 8.07
N VAL A 360 7.75 -14.26 9.25
CA VAL A 360 7.36 -15.38 10.14
C VAL A 360 6.38 -16.35 9.47
N PHE A 361 5.61 -15.89 8.48
CA PHE A 361 4.83 -16.78 7.62
C PHE A 361 5.71 -17.67 6.73
N GLY A 362 6.68 -17.09 6.00
CA GLY A 362 7.64 -17.84 5.19
C GLY A 362 8.48 -18.83 6.02
N LEU A 363 8.96 -18.40 7.19
CA LEU A 363 9.68 -19.27 8.12
C LEU A 363 8.84 -20.46 8.59
N ARG A 364 7.55 -20.25 8.89
CA ARG A 364 6.63 -21.35 9.27
C ARG A 364 6.51 -22.40 8.18
N GLN A 365 6.38 -21.98 6.91
CA GLN A 365 6.31 -22.90 5.78
C GLN A 365 7.59 -23.72 5.62
N ARG A 366 8.75 -23.07 5.82
CA ARG A 366 10.07 -23.69 5.66
C ARG A 366 10.40 -24.70 6.77
N PHE A 367 10.12 -24.36 8.02
CA PHE A 367 10.51 -25.18 9.18
C PHE A 367 9.44 -26.22 9.57
N LYS A 368 8.34 -26.33 8.82
CA LYS A 368 7.24 -27.31 9.03
C LYS A 368 6.87 -27.49 10.50
N ALA A 369 6.73 -26.38 11.22
CA ALA A 369 6.35 -26.43 12.62
C ALA A 369 4.93 -27.00 12.72
N GLY A 370 4.80 -28.17 13.34
CA GLY A 370 3.51 -28.81 13.58
C GLY A 370 2.60 -27.85 14.36
N SER A 371 1.36 -27.68 13.90
CA SER A 371 0.36 -26.89 14.62
C SER A 371 -0.02 -27.59 15.91
N SER A 372 0.72 -27.34 16.98
CA SER A 372 0.53 -28.01 18.26
C SER A 372 -0.58 -27.33 19.06
N ASN A 373 -1.83 -27.42 18.63
CA ASN A 373 -2.94 -27.23 19.57
C ASN A 373 -4.26 -27.91 19.16
N GLY A 374 -4.24 -29.24 19.07
CA GLY A 374 -5.43 -30.03 18.73
C GLY A 374 -6.64 -29.77 19.65
N ARG A 375 -6.43 -29.40 20.92
CA ARG A 375 -7.53 -29.09 21.85
C ARG A 375 -8.24 -27.77 21.51
N ALA A 376 -7.50 -26.67 21.39
CA ALA A 376 -8.09 -25.37 21.06
C ALA A 376 -8.77 -25.40 19.68
N GLU A 377 -8.16 -26.09 18.72
CA GLU A 377 -8.72 -26.31 17.38
C GLU A 377 -9.99 -27.18 17.40
N ALA A 378 -10.03 -28.23 18.24
CA ALA A 378 -11.23 -29.05 18.41
C ALA A 378 -12.37 -28.27 19.07
N THR A 379 -12.08 -27.49 20.11
CA THR A 379 -13.04 -26.58 20.75
C THR A 379 -13.54 -25.54 19.76
N HIS A 380 -12.67 -24.98 18.94
CA HIS A 380 -13.04 -24.04 17.87
C HIS A 380 -14.07 -24.65 16.94
N LYS A 381 -13.80 -25.85 16.38
CA LYS A 381 -14.73 -26.56 15.50
C LYS A 381 -16.07 -26.87 16.18
N ALA A 382 -16.05 -27.25 17.46
CA ALA A 382 -17.27 -27.52 18.21
C ALA A 382 -18.11 -26.24 18.39
N LEU A 383 -17.50 -25.12 18.79
CA LEU A 383 -18.18 -23.83 18.94
C LEU A 383 -18.69 -23.31 17.59
N SER A 384 -17.93 -23.47 16.50
CA SER A 384 -18.40 -23.09 15.16
C SER A 384 -19.66 -23.85 14.77
N ARG A 385 -19.75 -25.14 15.11
CA ARG A 385 -20.94 -25.96 14.87
C ARG A 385 -22.13 -25.48 15.71
N TYR A 386 -21.95 -25.24 17.01
CA TYR A 386 -23.01 -24.74 17.88
C TYR A 386 -23.53 -23.37 17.46
N LEU A 387 -22.65 -22.45 17.06
CA LEU A 387 -23.04 -21.15 16.50
C LEU A 387 -23.86 -21.29 15.21
N ARG A 388 -23.46 -22.20 14.32
CA ARG A 388 -24.19 -22.46 13.07
C ARG A 388 -25.58 -23.06 13.35
N GLU A 389 -25.70 -23.96 14.31
CA GLU A 389 -26.97 -24.54 14.73
C GLU A 389 -27.89 -23.48 15.36
N ALA A 390 -27.39 -22.69 16.32
CA ALA A 390 -28.16 -21.65 16.99
C ALA A 390 -28.66 -20.57 15.99
N LEU A 391 -27.79 -20.13 15.08
CA LEU A 391 -28.18 -19.18 14.02
C LEU A 391 -29.19 -19.79 13.04
N GLY A 392 -29.06 -21.08 12.72
CA GLY A 392 -30.03 -21.79 11.88
C GLY A 392 -31.44 -21.85 12.50
N LYS A 393 -31.54 -22.09 13.81
CA LYS A 393 -32.81 -22.07 14.57
C LYS A 393 -33.49 -20.70 14.55
N GLY A 394 -32.69 -19.63 14.59
CA GLY A 394 -33.19 -18.25 14.54
C GLY A 394 -33.69 -17.80 13.17
N PHE A 395 -33.10 -18.34 12.09
CA PHE A 395 -33.36 -17.89 10.70
C PHE A 395 -33.54 -19.07 9.73
N PRO A 396 -34.57 -19.90 9.90
CA PRO A 396 -34.84 -21.01 8.98
C PRO A 396 -35.23 -20.50 7.58
N GLU A 397 -35.01 -21.33 6.54
CA GLU A 397 -35.44 -21.07 5.15
C GLU A 397 -36.99 -21.09 4.95
N GLY A 398 -37.76 -21.04 6.04
CA GLY A 398 -39.22 -21.13 6.07
C GLY A 398 -39.81 -20.69 7.42
N PHE A 399 -40.75 -21.48 7.95
CA PHE A 399 -41.25 -21.30 9.31
C PHE A 399 -40.32 -21.95 10.33
N VAL A 400 -40.34 -21.46 11.58
CA VAL A 400 -39.70 -22.15 12.71
C VAL A 400 -40.29 -23.56 12.84
N GLN A 401 -39.52 -24.54 13.26
CA GLN A 401 -40.04 -25.90 13.46
C GLN A 401 -40.76 -26.02 14.81
N ALA A 402 -41.74 -26.91 14.90
CA ALA A 402 -42.46 -27.16 16.15
C ALA A 402 -41.52 -27.68 17.25
N ASP A 403 -40.53 -28.50 16.87
CA ASP A 403 -39.49 -29.02 17.75
C ASP A 403 -38.67 -27.88 18.39
N ASP A 404 -38.21 -26.92 17.59
CA ASP A 404 -37.44 -25.77 18.08
C ASP A 404 -38.26 -24.91 19.07
N LEU A 405 -39.58 -24.78 18.87
CA LEU A 405 -40.46 -24.07 19.80
C LEU A 405 -40.59 -24.80 21.15
N HIS A 406 -40.60 -26.13 21.14
CA HIS A 406 -40.69 -26.94 22.35
C HIS A 406 -39.35 -27.02 23.09
N ASP A 407 -38.27 -27.27 22.37
CA ASP A 407 -36.90 -27.35 22.90
C ASP A 407 -36.49 -26.04 23.58
N LEU A 408 -36.83 -24.90 22.96
CA LEU A 408 -36.59 -23.59 23.56
C LEU A 408 -37.59 -23.26 24.68
N GLY A 409 -38.60 -24.09 24.93
CA GLY A 409 -39.65 -23.87 25.93
C GLY A 409 -40.49 -22.64 25.64
N VAL A 410 -40.75 -22.35 24.36
CA VAL A 410 -41.64 -21.27 23.90
C VAL A 410 -43.10 -21.74 23.92
N ILE A 411 -43.34 -23.02 23.61
CA ILE A 411 -44.65 -23.68 23.74
C ILE A 411 -44.62 -24.78 24.80
N THR A 412 -45.77 -25.10 25.38
CA THR A 412 -45.91 -26.20 26.35
C THR A 412 -45.96 -27.56 25.66
N SER A 413 -45.66 -28.65 26.38
CA SER A 413 -45.70 -30.01 25.81
C SER A 413 -47.07 -30.37 25.23
N LYS A 414 -48.16 -29.90 25.85
CA LYS A 414 -49.54 -30.07 25.32
C LYS A 414 -49.80 -29.30 24.03
N GLN A 415 -49.21 -28.11 23.89
CA GLN A 415 -49.32 -27.31 22.67
C GLN A 415 -48.48 -27.92 21.53
N TYR A 416 -47.35 -28.53 21.85
CA TYR A 416 -46.55 -29.30 20.90
C TYR A 416 -47.28 -30.56 20.44
N GLU A 417 -47.83 -31.34 21.37
CA GLU A 417 -48.67 -32.52 21.06
C GLU A 417 -49.85 -32.15 20.14
N SER A 418 -50.42 -30.94 20.28
CA SER A 418 -51.49 -30.47 19.37
C SER A 418 -51.04 -30.19 17.94
N LEU A 419 -49.73 -30.01 17.69
CA LEU A 419 -49.15 -29.80 16.36
C LEU A 419 -48.59 -31.11 15.76
N ASP A 420 -48.34 -32.13 16.60
CA ASP A 420 -47.71 -33.41 16.27
C ASP A 420 -48.73 -34.57 16.22
N ASP A 421 -50.02 -34.26 16.01
CA ASP A 421 -51.10 -35.26 16.07
C ASP A 421 -51.13 -36.12 14.79
N ASP A 422 -50.60 -37.34 14.91
CA ASP A 422 -50.48 -38.40 13.88
C ASP A 422 -51.82 -38.87 13.25
N GLU A 423 -52.98 -38.35 13.69
CA GLU A 423 -54.31 -38.80 13.24
C GLU A 423 -54.80 -38.18 11.90
N TRP A 424 -54.03 -37.29 11.26
CA TRP A 424 -54.39 -36.67 9.98
C TRP A 424 -53.51 -37.18 8.83
N GLU A 425 -54.09 -37.84 7.82
CA GLU A 425 -53.41 -38.18 6.57
C GLU A 425 -53.01 -36.87 5.84
N VAL A 426 -51.74 -36.49 5.95
CA VAL A 426 -51.16 -35.35 5.24
C VAL A 426 -50.62 -35.85 3.90
N ASP A 427 -50.93 -35.17 2.79
CA ASP A 427 -50.32 -35.48 1.48
C ASP A 427 -48.78 -35.42 1.58
N GLU A 428 -48.04 -36.31 0.89
CA GLU A 428 -46.56 -36.36 0.92
C GLU A 428 -45.90 -35.00 0.58
N ALA A 429 -46.60 -34.15 -0.18
CA ALA A 429 -46.15 -32.81 -0.55
C ALA A 429 -46.32 -31.75 0.56
N ASP A 430 -47.21 -31.96 1.52
CA ASP A 430 -47.49 -31.05 2.63
C ASP A 430 -46.78 -31.48 3.93
N ALA A 431 -46.52 -32.77 4.13
CA ALA A 431 -45.64 -33.27 5.19
C ALA A 431 -44.22 -32.69 5.10
N ALA A 432 -43.72 -32.40 3.89
CA ALA A 432 -42.42 -31.79 3.66
C ALA A 432 -42.32 -30.30 4.08
N LYS A 433 -43.45 -29.62 4.36
CA LYS A 433 -43.50 -28.18 4.66
C LYS A 433 -43.49 -27.86 6.18
N GLY A 434 -43.67 -28.86 7.04
CA GLY A 434 -43.61 -28.76 8.51
C GLY A 434 -44.93 -28.41 9.20
N ALA A 435 -45.12 -28.88 10.45
CA ALA A 435 -46.38 -28.78 11.21
C ALA A 435 -46.91 -27.33 11.38
N LEU A 436 -46.00 -26.36 11.56
CA LEU A 436 -46.37 -24.94 11.67
C LEU A 436 -46.87 -24.35 10.35
N HIS A 437 -46.38 -24.86 9.21
CA HIS A 437 -46.90 -24.44 7.90
C HIS A 437 -48.36 -24.88 7.75
N VAL A 438 -48.68 -26.11 8.13
CA VAL A 438 -50.05 -26.66 8.11
C VAL A 438 -50.98 -25.88 9.07
N TRP A 439 -50.49 -25.55 10.27
CA TRP A 439 -51.27 -24.74 11.22
C TRP A 439 -51.59 -23.32 10.69
N LEU A 440 -50.69 -22.74 9.88
CA LEU A 440 -50.84 -21.41 9.29
C LEU A 440 -51.59 -21.39 7.94
N ASP A 441 -51.93 -22.54 7.37
CA ASP A 441 -52.46 -22.68 6.01
C ASP A 441 -53.73 -21.83 5.77
N GLY A 442 -54.64 -21.79 6.74
CA GLY A 442 -55.85 -20.95 6.69
C GLY A 442 -55.61 -19.43 6.74
N TYR A 443 -54.41 -18.98 7.12
CA TYR A 443 -53.96 -17.58 7.04
C TYR A 443 -53.27 -17.27 5.70
N LEU A 444 -52.53 -18.24 5.14
CA LEU A 444 -51.80 -18.10 3.88
C LEU A 444 -52.76 -17.93 2.69
N GLU A 445 -53.86 -18.71 2.63
CA GLU A 445 -54.89 -18.60 1.57
C GLU A 445 -55.60 -17.24 1.52
N GLN A 446 -55.78 -16.56 2.66
CA GLN A 446 -56.37 -15.21 2.71
C GLN A 446 -55.41 -14.13 2.17
N SER A 447 -54.11 -14.39 2.22
CA SER A 447 -53.05 -13.45 1.81
C SER A 447 -52.74 -13.50 0.31
N ASP A 448 -53.08 -14.61 -0.37
CA ASP A 448 -52.79 -14.85 -1.79
C ASP A 448 -53.82 -14.26 -2.78
N ARG A 449 -54.96 -13.73 -2.31
CA ARG A 449 -55.92 -13.01 -3.17
C ARG A 449 -55.44 -11.63 -3.67
N ARG A 450 -54.18 -11.25 -3.44
CA ARG A 450 -53.58 -9.96 -3.88
C ARG A 450 -52.14 -10.06 -4.41
N ARG A 451 -51.79 -11.12 -5.15
CA ARG A 451 -50.51 -11.17 -5.91
C ARG A 451 -50.77 -11.07 -7.42
N THR A 452 -50.46 -9.91 -8.00
CA THR A 452 -50.16 -9.78 -9.43
C THR A 452 -48.67 -9.57 -9.63
N SER A 453 -48.06 -10.51 -10.36
CA SER A 453 -46.86 -10.42 -11.20
C SER A 453 -45.62 -9.68 -10.67
N GLY A 454 -44.62 -10.46 -10.26
CA GLY A 454 -43.21 -10.12 -10.36
C GLY A 454 -42.47 -11.44 -10.60
N LYS A 455 -41.78 -11.58 -11.73
CA LYS A 455 -41.05 -12.78 -12.12
C LYS A 455 -39.74 -12.85 -11.32
N ASP A 456 -39.54 -13.93 -10.58
CA ASP A 456 -38.22 -14.34 -10.11
C ASP A 456 -37.51 -15.08 -11.25
N SER A 457 -36.36 -14.58 -11.66
CA SER A 457 -35.40 -15.30 -12.51
C SER A 457 -34.39 -16.00 -11.61
N ALA A 458 -34.30 -17.30 -11.80
CA ALA A 458 -33.28 -18.18 -11.22
C ALA A 458 -31.86 -17.67 -11.50
N VAL A 459 -31.01 -17.70 -10.49
CA VAL A 459 -29.55 -17.69 -10.64
C VAL A 459 -29.03 -18.92 -9.92
N ASP A 460 -28.54 -19.85 -10.72
CA ASP A 460 -27.89 -21.08 -10.29
C ASP A 460 -26.39 -20.90 -10.50
N GLN A 461 -25.62 -21.19 -9.45
CA GLN A 461 -24.22 -21.63 -9.39
C GLN A 461 -23.13 -20.83 -10.13
N LEU A 462 -22.10 -20.42 -9.36
CA LEU A 462 -20.69 -20.79 -9.57
C LEU A 462 -19.87 -20.46 -8.31
N LYS A 463 -19.08 -21.43 -7.84
CA LYS A 463 -18.10 -21.29 -6.74
C LYS A 463 -16.75 -20.84 -7.28
N PRO A 464 -15.89 -20.27 -6.41
CA PRO A 464 -14.46 -20.57 -6.43
C PRO A 464 -14.02 -21.32 -5.15
N ASP A 465 -13.19 -22.34 -5.35
CA ASP A 465 -12.50 -23.11 -4.31
C ASP A 465 -11.54 -22.22 -3.50
N GLN A 466 -11.86 -21.93 -2.23
CA GLN A 466 -10.88 -21.80 -1.13
C GLN A 466 -11.55 -22.25 0.18
N ASP A 467 -11.04 -23.35 0.77
CA ASP A 467 -11.41 -23.97 2.05
C ASP A 467 -12.93 -24.18 2.33
N ARG A 468 -13.41 -25.39 2.06
CA ARG A 468 -14.80 -25.85 2.32
C ARG A 468 -15.30 -25.73 3.78
N ASP A 469 -14.45 -25.35 4.73
CA ASP A 469 -14.78 -25.22 6.15
C ASP A 469 -15.31 -23.83 6.55
N PHE A 470 -15.28 -22.81 5.67
CA PHE A 470 -15.57 -21.40 5.99
C PHE A 470 -16.77 -20.78 5.25
N ALA A 471 -17.76 -21.56 4.85
CA ALA A 471 -18.98 -20.99 4.24
C ALA A 471 -19.68 -20.02 5.22
N PRO A 472 -20.01 -18.78 4.80
CA PRO A 472 -20.74 -17.82 5.62
C PRO A 472 -22.12 -18.35 5.98
N ILE A 473 -22.61 -18.02 7.18
CA ILE A 473 -23.96 -18.36 7.60
C ILE A 473 -24.86 -17.21 7.12
N GLU A 474 -25.60 -17.42 6.04
CA GLU A 474 -26.50 -16.42 5.47
C GLU A 474 -27.89 -16.49 6.13
N PHE A 475 -28.50 -15.33 6.35
CA PHE A 475 -29.82 -15.21 6.96
C PHE A 475 -30.90 -15.16 5.88
N SER A 476 -31.81 -16.12 5.91
CA SER A 476 -33.02 -16.11 5.08
C SER A 476 -34.06 -15.14 5.66
N ARG A 477 -34.67 -14.32 4.80
CA ARG A 477 -35.77 -13.42 5.21
C ARG A 477 -37.04 -14.23 5.46
N PRO A 478 -37.66 -14.16 6.65
CA PRO A 478 -38.95 -14.81 6.89
C PRO A 478 -40.02 -14.20 5.98
N ALA A 479 -40.54 -14.97 5.02
CA ALA A 479 -41.48 -14.52 3.99
C ALA A 479 -42.79 -13.92 4.54
N CYS A 480 -43.13 -14.19 5.80
CA CYS A 480 -44.41 -13.82 6.41
C CYS A 480 -44.38 -12.60 7.34
N MET A 481 -43.20 -12.10 7.75
CA MET A 481 -43.15 -11.01 8.76
C MET A 481 -43.57 -9.64 8.21
N LEU A 482 -43.40 -9.36 6.92
CA LEU A 482 -43.60 -8.02 6.35
C LEU A 482 -45.05 -7.50 6.33
N LYS A 483 -46.07 -8.37 6.43
CA LYS A 483 -47.49 -7.93 6.36
C LYS A 483 -48.16 -7.77 7.72
N ALA A 484 -47.71 -8.47 8.77
CA ALA A 484 -48.29 -8.34 10.10
C ALA A 484 -47.92 -7.00 10.78
N PHE A 485 -46.77 -6.41 10.45
CA PHE A 485 -46.34 -5.10 10.96
C PHE A 485 -47.08 -3.90 10.35
N GLN A 486 -47.99 -4.10 9.39
CA GLN A 486 -48.67 -3.01 8.68
C GLN A 486 -50.07 -2.69 9.22
N ASP A 487 -50.51 -3.33 10.31
CA ASP A 487 -51.84 -3.07 10.87
C ASP A 487 -51.86 -1.93 11.90
N ARG A 488 -52.93 -1.13 11.87
CA ARG A 488 -53.01 0.26 12.34
C ARG A 488 -53.11 0.48 13.87
N ASP A 489 -52.83 -0.53 14.69
CA ASP A 489 -53.28 -0.57 16.09
C ASP A 489 -52.17 -0.64 17.17
N GLY A 490 -50.94 -0.19 16.89
CA GLY A 490 -49.87 -0.11 17.91
C GLY A 490 -49.59 -1.44 18.63
N ASP A 491 -49.10 -1.42 19.89
CA ASP A 491 -48.69 -2.62 20.64
C ASP A 491 -49.86 -3.54 21.11
N HIS A 492 -51.12 -3.25 20.76
CA HIS A 492 -52.29 -4.02 21.23
C HIS A 492 -52.34 -5.45 20.70
N TRP A 493 -51.81 -5.72 19.49
CA TRP A 493 -51.78 -7.07 18.92
C TRP A 493 -50.88 -8.01 19.74
N LEU A 494 -49.81 -7.49 20.34
CA LEU A 494 -48.86 -8.26 21.13
C LEU A 494 -49.50 -8.80 22.41
N HIS A 495 -50.27 -7.95 23.10
CA HIS A 495 -51.01 -8.35 24.30
C HIS A 495 -52.10 -9.37 23.97
N ARG A 496 -52.78 -9.21 22.82
CA ARG A 496 -53.78 -10.16 22.31
C ARG A 496 -53.15 -11.52 21.98
N ALA A 497 -52.03 -11.54 21.25
CA ALA A 497 -51.31 -12.76 20.91
C ALA A 497 -50.84 -13.53 22.16
N LYS A 498 -50.25 -12.82 23.13
CA LYS A 498 -49.83 -13.39 24.41
C LYS A 498 -50.99 -14.00 25.20
N HIS A 499 -52.14 -13.31 25.24
CA HIS A 499 -53.33 -13.80 25.93
C HIS A 499 -53.94 -15.03 25.23
N LEU A 500 -53.98 -15.03 23.90
CA LEU A 500 -54.49 -16.16 23.11
C LEU A 500 -53.61 -17.41 23.26
N LEU A 501 -52.28 -17.25 23.27
CA LEU A 501 -51.36 -18.37 23.49
C LEU A 501 -51.50 -18.95 24.91
N ALA A 502 -51.67 -18.10 25.93
CA ALA A 502 -51.79 -18.55 27.32
C ALA A 502 -53.12 -19.26 27.63
N ARG A 503 -54.19 -18.92 26.91
CA ARG A 503 -55.54 -19.47 27.15
C ARG A 503 -55.78 -20.82 26.47
N ASN A 504 -55.09 -21.10 25.37
CA ASN A 504 -55.33 -22.29 24.54
C ASN A 504 -54.19 -23.31 24.70
N GLN A 505 -54.51 -24.50 25.23
CA GLN A 505 -53.56 -25.62 25.29
C GLN A 505 -53.44 -26.35 23.95
N ASP A 506 -54.46 -26.25 23.11
CA ASP A 506 -54.50 -26.75 21.74
C ASP A 506 -54.49 -25.54 20.79
N LEU A 507 -53.46 -25.48 19.93
CA LEU A 507 -53.22 -24.33 19.07
C LEU A 507 -54.25 -24.20 17.93
N TYR A 508 -54.98 -25.27 17.57
CA TYR A 508 -56.02 -25.21 16.54
C TYR A 508 -57.28 -24.47 17.00
N GLN A 509 -57.47 -24.28 18.31
CA GLN A 509 -58.55 -23.46 18.90
C GLN A 509 -58.38 -21.96 18.66
N ILE A 510 -57.20 -21.54 18.21
CA ILE A 510 -56.93 -20.15 17.79
C ILE A 510 -57.50 -19.95 16.39
N THR A 511 -58.30 -18.89 16.22
CA THR A 511 -58.95 -18.60 14.94
C THR A 511 -57.91 -18.34 13.83
N PRO A 512 -58.13 -18.78 12.58
CA PRO A 512 -57.16 -18.61 11.49
C PRO A 512 -56.68 -17.17 11.29
N ALA A 513 -57.55 -16.18 11.50
CA ALA A 513 -57.21 -14.76 11.41
C ALA A 513 -56.21 -14.29 12.49
N ASP A 514 -56.21 -14.93 13.67
CA ASP A 514 -55.32 -14.60 14.79
C ASP A 514 -54.02 -15.42 14.79
N ARG A 515 -53.95 -16.52 14.04
CA ARG A 515 -52.77 -17.42 14.01
C ARG A 515 -51.50 -16.71 13.55
N GLY A 516 -51.60 -15.80 12.58
CA GLY A 516 -50.45 -15.00 12.12
C GLY A 516 -49.85 -14.11 13.22
N ALA A 517 -50.69 -13.44 14.03
CA ALA A 517 -50.23 -12.61 15.14
C ALA A 517 -49.60 -13.45 16.27
N VAL A 518 -50.17 -14.63 16.55
CA VAL A 518 -49.61 -15.59 17.52
C VAL A 518 -48.29 -16.16 17.03
N TYR A 519 -48.16 -16.50 15.75
CA TYR A 519 -46.90 -16.92 15.16
C TYR A 519 -45.82 -15.84 15.25
N CYS A 520 -46.14 -14.58 14.95
CA CYS A 520 -45.20 -13.46 15.12
C CYS A 520 -44.74 -13.33 16.58
N TYR A 521 -45.64 -13.53 17.55
CA TYR A 521 -45.27 -13.56 18.97
C TYR A 521 -44.34 -14.74 19.32
N LEU A 522 -44.66 -15.95 18.84
CA LEU A 522 -43.82 -17.15 19.03
C LEU A 522 -42.44 -16.98 18.42
N TYR A 523 -42.38 -16.51 17.17
CA TYR A 523 -41.13 -16.18 16.47
C TYR A 523 -40.31 -15.15 17.25
N MET A 524 -40.94 -14.08 17.75
CA MET A 524 -40.25 -13.08 18.56
C MET A 524 -39.67 -13.67 19.87
N GLN A 525 -40.35 -14.64 20.50
CA GLN A 525 -39.81 -15.34 21.68
C GLN A 525 -38.61 -16.24 21.33
N VAL A 526 -38.69 -16.98 20.21
CA VAL A 526 -37.57 -17.78 19.69
C VAL A 526 -36.39 -16.88 19.39
N PHE A 527 -36.62 -15.82 18.62
CA PHE A 527 -35.60 -14.85 18.23
C PHE A 527 -34.88 -14.24 19.45
N ASN A 528 -35.62 -13.85 20.49
CA ASN A 528 -35.01 -13.29 21.71
C ASN A 528 -34.16 -14.32 22.48
N LYS A 529 -34.62 -15.57 22.57
CA LYS A 529 -33.88 -16.67 23.23
C LYS A 529 -32.61 -17.03 22.44
N VAL A 530 -32.75 -17.21 21.12
CA VAL A 530 -31.63 -17.48 20.20
C VAL A 530 -30.62 -16.33 20.20
N THR A 531 -31.07 -15.07 20.21
CA THR A 531 -30.17 -13.91 20.29
C THR A 531 -29.30 -13.97 21.54
N THR A 532 -29.89 -14.29 22.71
CA THR A 532 -29.15 -14.38 23.97
C THR A 532 -28.16 -15.57 23.95
N GLU A 533 -28.58 -16.72 23.41
CA GLU A 533 -27.72 -17.90 23.24
C GLU A 533 -26.55 -17.60 22.29
N VAL A 534 -26.80 -16.97 21.15
CA VAL A 534 -25.78 -16.59 20.18
C VAL A 534 -24.78 -15.61 20.79
N GLN A 535 -25.22 -14.60 21.54
CA GLN A 535 -24.32 -13.65 22.21
C GLN A 535 -23.39 -14.34 23.23
N GLU A 536 -23.91 -15.32 23.99
CA GLU A 536 -23.10 -16.13 24.90
C GLU A 536 -22.09 -17.00 24.14
N LEU A 537 -22.54 -17.68 23.07
CA LEU A 537 -21.67 -18.49 22.23
C LEU A 537 -20.58 -17.65 21.54
N LEU A 538 -20.90 -16.42 21.09
CA LEU A 538 -19.93 -15.49 20.52
C LEU A 538 -18.86 -15.11 21.55
N ARG A 539 -19.22 -14.90 22.83
CA ARG A 539 -18.25 -14.63 23.90
C ARG A 539 -17.31 -15.82 24.13
N GLN A 540 -17.85 -17.04 24.18
CA GLN A 540 -17.04 -18.25 24.29
C GLN A 540 -16.15 -18.47 23.06
N TYR A 541 -16.66 -18.15 21.88
CA TYR A 541 -15.92 -18.21 20.61
C TYR A 541 -14.76 -17.23 20.60
N LYS A 542 -14.96 -15.99 21.07
CA LYS A 542 -13.89 -14.99 21.23
C LYS A 542 -12.79 -15.48 22.17
N ALA A 543 -13.15 -16.00 23.34
CA ALA A 543 -12.19 -16.55 24.29
C ALA A 543 -11.38 -17.72 23.69
N ASN A 544 -12.02 -18.59 22.91
CA ASN A 544 -11.32 -19.64 22.19
C ASN A 544 -10.38 -19.09 21.09
N CYS A 545 -10.78 -18.04 20.36
CA CYS A 545 -9.92 -17.36 19.40
C CYS A 545 -8.67 -16.76 20.06
N ASP A 546 -8.79 -16.25 21.29
CA ASP A 546 -7.66 -15.76 22.07
C ASP A 546 -6.70 -16.89 22.45
N GLU A 547 -7.19 -18.06 22.83
CA GLU A 547 -6.35 -19.25 23.05
C GLU A 547 -5.63 -19.71 21.77
N LEU A 548 -6.31 -19.67 20.61
CA LEU A 548 -5.68 -19.93 19.31
C LEU A 548 -4.60 -18.89 18.98
N LYS A 549 -4.82 -17.61 19.32
CA LYS A 549 -3.85 -16.53 19.14
C LYS A 549 -2.62 -16.74 20.02
N ILE A 550 -2.78 -17.11 21.29
CA ILE A 550 -1.68 -17.45 22.21
C ILE A 550 -0.85 -18.59 21.62
N ALA A 551 -1.49 -19.69 21.25
CA ALA A 551 -0.81 -20.87 20.69
C ALA A 551 -0.06 -20.55 19.38
N ARG A 552 -0.65 -19.69 18.53
CA ARG A 552 0.00 -19.21 17.30
C ARG A 552 1.26 -18.40 17.60
N MET A 553 1.21 -17.50 18.58
CA MET A 553 2.37 -16.69 18.98
C MET A 553 3.48 -17.56 19.59
N GLU A 554 3.14 -18.57 20.39
CA GLU A 554 4.11 -19.55 20.89
C GLU A 554 4.78 -20.32 19.76
N ASN A 555 4.00 -20.79 18.78
CA ASN A 555 4.55 -21.48 17.63
C ASN A 555 5.49 -20.57 16.82
N ASN A 556 5.13 -19.30 16.65
CA ASN A 556 6.01 -18.32 16.00
C ASN A 556 7.33 -18.14 16.74
N ILE A 557 7.32 -18.11 18.08
CA ILE A 557 8.56 -18.04 18.90
C ILE A 557 9.43 -19.27 18.66
N ARG A 558 8.84 -20.47 18.67
CA ARG A 558 9.57 -21.72 18.37
C ARG A 558 10.22 -21.66 16.99
N VAL A 559 9.47 -21.25 15.97
CA VAL A 559 9.97 -21.10 14.59
C VAL A 559 11.12 -20.09 14.50
N ILE A 560 11.03 -18.97 15.22
CA ILE A 560 12.10 -17.96 15.27
C ILE A 560 13.37 -18.56 15.90
N HIS A 561 13.23 -19.35 16.96
CA HIS A 561 14.35 -20.04 17.60
C HIS A 561 14.93 -21.17 16.73
N ASP A 562 14.09 -22.01 16.13
CA ASP A 562 14.51 -23.12 15.26
C ASP A 562 15.21 -22.61 13.99
N ALA A 563 14.80 -21.45 13.49
CA ALA A 563 15.45 -20.76 12.38
C ALA A 563 16.76 -20.06 12.76
N GLY A 564 17.12 -20.03 14.05
CA GLY A 564 18.35 -19.40 14.55
C GLY A 564 18.39 -17.89 14.31
N VAL A 565 17.23 -17.23 14.30
CA VAL A 565 17.09 -15.80 13.98
C VAL A 565 17.88 -14.95 14.98
N GLN A 566 18.73 -14.08 14.46
CA GLN A 566 19.59 -13.16 15.23
C GLN A 566 19.15 -11.70 15.08
N ILE A 567 18.41 -11.39 14.02
CA ILE A 567 17.90 -10.05 13.74
C ILE A 567 16.41 -10.15 13.44
N LEU A 568 15.59 -9.40 14.15
CA LEU A 568 14.16 -9.34 13.93
C LEU A 568 13.76 -7.90 13.59
N GLY A 569 13.27 -7.69 12.37
CA GLY A 569 12.82 -6.38 11.89
C GLY A 569 11.31 -6.23 11.89
N CYS A 570 10.81 -5.09 12.36
CA CYS A 570 9.39 -4.75 12.38
C CYS A 570 9.16 -3.24 12.28
N THR A 571 7.93 -2.78 12.04
CA THR A 571 7.63 -1.35 12.17
C THR A 571 7.48 -0.96 13.66
N THR A 572 7.50 0.33 13.98
CA THR A 572 7.18 0.82 15.34
C THR A 572 5.77 0.41 15.77
N THR A 573 4.81 0.37 14.85
CA THR A 573 3.48 -0.22 15.07
C THR A 573 3.54 -1.73 15.29
N GLY A 574 4.49 -2.42 14.65
CA GLY A 574 4.79 -3.83 14.87
C GLY A 574 5.31 -4.13 16.28
N LEU A 575 6.09 -3.22 16.89
CA LEU A 575 6.60 -3.39 18.26
C LEU A 575 5.49 -3.54 19.30
N VAL A 576 4.41 -2.77 19.12
CA VAL A 576 3.24 -2.78 20.00
C VAL A 576 2.23 -3.86 19.59
N LYS A 577 2.01 -4.08 18.28
CA LYS A 577 1.12 -5.13 17.76
C LYS A 577 1.56 -6.54 18.14
N TYR A 578 2.86 -6.81 18.08
CA TYR A 578 3.44 -8.12 18.42
C TYR A 578 4.07 -8.14 19.81
N ARG A 579 3.70 -7.19 20.68
CA ARG A 579 4.30 -6.96 21.99
C ARG A 579 4.44 -8.23 22.82
N GLY A 580 3.38 -9.03 22.95
CA GLY A 580 3.42 -10.27 23.74
C GLY A 580 4.49 -11.27 23.26
N MET A 581 4.67 -11.38 21.94
CA MET A 581 5.68 -12.26 21.33
C MET A 581 7.09 -11.69 21.49
N LEU A 582 7.27 -10.39 21.23
CA LEU A 582 8.55 -9.71 21.34
C LEU A 582 9.06 -9.69 22.78
N ALA A 583 8.19 -9.41 23.75
CA ALA A 583 8.54 -9.48 25.17
C ALA A 583 8.92 -10.91 25.60
N ALA A 584 8.23 -11.93 25.06
CA ALA A 584 8.51 -13.34 25.36
C ALA A 584 9.83 -13.85 24.75
N LEU A 585 10.30 -13.26 23.65
CA LEU A 585 11.63 -13.52 23.07
C LEU A 585 12.78 -12.99 23.96
N LYS A 586 12.48 -12.14 24.95
CA LYS A 586 13.44 -11.51 25.86
C LYS A 586 14.63 -10.85 25.14
N PRO A 587 14.37 -9.98 24.15
CA PRO A 587 15.41 -9.21 23.47
C PRO A 587 16.19 -8.37 24.48
N ARG A 588 17.49 -8.20 24.24
CA ARG A 588 18.37 -7.34 25.06
C ARG A 588 18.65 -6.00 24.40
N VAL A 589 18.57 -5.93 23.08
CA VAL A 589 18.92 -4.76 22.27
C VAL A 589 17.73 -4.37 21.39
N LEU A 590 17.36 -3.09 21.45
CA LEU A 590 16.35 -2.46 20.60
C LEU A 590 16.98 -1.28 19.85
N LEU A 591 17.01 -1.36 18.52
CA LEU A 591 17.44 -0.26 17.64
C LEU A 591 16.22 0.30 16.91
N ILE A 592 15.98 1.60 17.05
CA ILE A 592 14.93 2.33 16.33
C ILE A 592 15.59 3.22 15.27
N GLU A 593 15.29 2.95 14.01
CA GLU A 593 15.70 3.75 12.84
C GLU A 593 14.57 4.71 12.45
N GLU A 594 14.93 5.89 11.96
CA GLU A 594 14.04 7.07 11.85
C GLU A 594 13.22 7.35 13.13
N ALA A 595 13.88 7.23 14.29
CA ALA A 595 13.27 7.40 15.61
C ALA A 595 12.65 8.79 15.85
N ALA A 596 13.07 9.80 15.08
CA ALA A 596 12.50 11.15 15.12
C ALA A 596 11.06 11.23 14.60
N GLU A 597 10.65 10.27 13.77
CA GLU A 597 9.30 10.19 13.19
C GLU A 597 8.40 9.19 13.91
N ALA A 598 8.97 8.46 14.89
CA ALA A 598 8.25 7.50 15.69
C ALA A 598 7.50 8.21 16.81
N ARG A 599 6.23 7.85 17.00
CA ARG A 599 5.43 8.31 18.14
C ARG A 599 6.07 7.87 19.45
N GLU A 600 6.15 8.78 20.39
CA GLU A 600 6.75 8.54 21.69
C GLU A 600 6.07 7.40 22.45
N ALA A 601 4.74 7.34 22.44
CA ALA A 601 3.96 6.28 23.08
C ALA A 601 4.28 4.87 22.54
N ASN A 602 4.57 4.73 21.25
CA ASN A 602 4.94 3.42 20.68
C ASN A 602 6.26 2.91 21.28
N LEU A 603 7.23 3.82 21.47
CA LEU A 603 8.52 3.48 22.07
C LEU A 603 8.34 3.19 23.55
N ALA A 604 7.64 4.05 24.30
CA ALA A 604 7.35 3.83 25.73
C ALA A 604 6.66 2.47 25.97
N ALA A 605 5.66 2.15 25.13
CA ALA A 605 4.96 0.87 25.15
C ALA A 605 5.82 -0.34 24.73
N ALA A 606 6.99 -0.15 24.12
CA ALA A 606 7.88 -1.21 23.63
C ALA A 606 9.14 -1.42 24.49
N LEU A 607 9.32 -0.66 25.58
CA LEU A 607 10.45 -0.82 26.50
C LEU A 607 10.27 -2.03 27.42
N TYR A 608 10.42 -3.25 26.89
CA TYR A 608 10.26 -4.49 27.66
C TYR A 608 11.27 -4.57 28.83
N PRO A 609 10.95 -5.28 29.94
CA PRO A 609 11.87 -5.47 31.06
C PRO A 609 13.23 -6.06 30.70
N SER A 610 13.30 -6.83 29.59
CA SER A 610 14.52 -7.48 29.12
C SER A 610 15.45 -6.55 28.33
N ILE A 611 14.98 -5.39 27.87
CA ILE A 611 15.82 -4.48 27.09
C ILE A 611 16.87 -3.87 28.01
N GLU A 612 18.13 -4.06 27.63
CA GLU A 612 19.30 -3.52 28.32
C GLU A 612 19.96 -2.39 27.53
N GLN A 613 19.67 -2.29 26.23
CA GLN A 613 20.20 -1.26 25.35
C GLN A 613 19.18 -0.76 24.34
N LEU A 614 19.02 0.57 24.27
CA LEU A 614 18.16 1.29 23.34
C LEU A 614 19.01 2.24 22.48
N VAL A 615 18.89 2.11 21.16
CA VAL A 615 19.52 3.02 20.21
C VAL A 615 18.45 3.74 19.41
N LEU A 616 18.47 5.07 19.46
CA LEU A 616 17.59 5.92 18.68
C LEU A 616 18.40 6.58 17.57
N VAL A 617 18.20 6.15 16.33
CA VAL A 617 18.83 6.72 15.14
C VAL A 617 17.77 7.49 14.36
N GLY A 618 18.04 8.74 14.04
CA GLY A 618 17.08 9.56 13.30
C GLY A 618 17.55 10.99 13.11
N ASP A 619 16.63 11.89 12.79
CA ASP A 619 16.93 13.31 12.64
C ASP A 619 15.72 14.18 13.00
N HIS A 620 15.70 14.70 14.23
CA HIS A 620 14.63 15.56 14.76
C HIS A 620 14.42 16.89 14.01
N GLN A 621 15.33 17.25 13.10
CA GLN A 621 15.16 18.43 12.23
C GLN A 621 14.47 18.10 10.89
N GLN A 622 14.22 16.81 10.61
CA GLN A 622 13.39 16.34 9.49
C GLN A 622 11.98 16.01 9.99
N LEU A 623 11.20 15.15 9.32
CA LEU A 623 9.79 14.95 9.65
C LEU A 623 9.59 14.53 11.11
N VAL A 624 8.41 14.89 11.61
CA VAL A 624 7.95 14.58 12.97
C VAL A 624 6.87 13.50 12.91
N PRO A 625 6.50 12.86 14.04
CA PRO A 625 5.43 11.89 14.06
C PRO A 625 4.11 12.48 13.54
N HIS A 626 3.45 11.73 12.65
CA HIS A 626 2.13 12.10 12.13
C HIS A 626 1.06 11.89 13.21
N VAL A 627 0.16 12.87 13.34
CA VAL A 627 -0.99 12.88 14.27
C VAL A 627 -2.21 13.37 13.49
N ASP A 628 -3.28 12.59 13.52
CA ASP A 628 -4.49 12.82 12.72
C ASP A 628 -5.27 14.05 13.21
N VAL A 629 -5.38 14.20 14.53
CA VAL A 629 -6.09 15.31 15.16
C VAL A 629 -5.14 16.48 15.38
N ARG A 630 -5.24 17.50 14.51
CA ARG A 630 -4.36 18.68 14.50
C ARG A 630 -4.26 19.42 15.85
N GLU A 631 -5.34 19.44 16.63
CA GLU A 631 -5.36 20.08 17.96
C GLU A 631 -4.33 19.46 18.91
N LEU A 632 -4.05 18.16 18.79
CA LEU A 632 -3.08 17.44 19.62
C LEU A 632 -1.62 17.78 19.25
N CYS A 633 -1.37 18.34 18.06
CA CYS A 633 -0.04 18.81 17.66
C CYS A 633 0.33 20.17 18.27
N LEU A 634 -0.61 20.84 18.93
CA LEU A 634 -0.44 22.19 19.46
C LEU A 634 -0.24 22.15 20.98
N GLU A 635 0.10 23.31 21.55
CA GLU A 635 0.09 23.49 23.01
C GLU A 635 -1.28 23.19 23.61
N PRO A 636 -1.36 22.56 24.79
CA PRO A 636 -0.26 22.00 25.60
C PRO A 636 0.14 20.55 25.27
N HIS A 637 -0.38 19.94 24.20
CA HIS A 637 -0.37 18.46 24.05
C HIS A 637 0.85 17.94 23.30
N ARG A 638 1.27 18.64 22.24
CA ARG A 638 2.49 18.40 21.45
C ARG A 638 2.75 16.91 21.11
N LEU A 639 1.71 16.16 20.70
CA LEU A 639 1.80 14.71 20.43
C LEU A 639 2.71 14.37 19.23
N ASN A 640 3.04 15.37 18.42
CA ASN A 640 3.97 15.31 17.31
C ASN A 640 5.44 15.54 17.75
N ILE A 641 5.77 15.45 19.03
CA ILE A 641 7.16 15.39 19.51
C ILE A 641 7.52 13.92 19.74
N SER A 642 8.61 13.46 19.14
CA SER A 642 9.10 12.10 19.33
C SER A 642 9.91 11.97 20.63
N LEU A 643 10.06 10.73 21.10
CA LEU A 643 10.96 10.45 22.23
C LEU A 643 12.39 10.91 21.93
N PHE A 644 12.84 10.75 20.68
CA PHE A 644 14.15 11.24 20.23
C PHE A 644 14.26 12.75 20.48
N GLU A 645 13.31 13.52 19.96
CA GLU A 645 13.35 14.99 20.05
C GLU A 645 13.22 15.45 21.51
N ARG A 646 12.32 14.85 22.29
CA ARG A 646 12.17 15.19 23.70
C ARG A 646 13.47 14.95 24.49
N LEU A 647 14.14 13.81 24.28
CA LEU A 647 15.41 13.51 24.95
C LEU A 647 16.52 14.50 24.56
N VAL A 648 16.56 14.93 23.29
CA VAL A 648 17.48 15.99 22.84
C VAL A 648 17.16 17.32 23.54
N ASN A 649 15.88 17.68 23.64
CA ASN A 649 15.43 18.95 24.25
C ASN A 649 15.73 19.03 25.76
N ILE A 650 15.73 17.90 26.48
CA ILE A 650 16.15 17.85 27.89
C ILE A 650 17.67 17.68 28.08
N ASN A 651 18.46 17.84 27.01
CA ASN A 651 19.92 17.76 27.00
C ASN A 651 20.49 16.38 27.35
N VAL A 652 19.82 15.29 26.95
CA VAL A 652 20.50 13.97 26.92
C VAL A 652 21.60 14.03 25.86
N PRO A 653 22.86 13.64 26.17
CA PRO A 653 23.93 13.74 25.21
C PRO A 653 23.72 12.80 24.01
N TYR A 654 23.84 13.35 22.80
CA TYR A 654 23.68 12.63 21.55
C TYR A 654 24.89 12.82 20.64
N CYS A 655 25.11 11.87 19.73
CA CYS A 655 26.10 11.98 18.66
C CYS A 655 25.44 12.53 17.39
N SER A 656 26.13 13.40 16.66
CA SER A 656 25.66 13.87 15.35
C SER A 656 26.69 13.51 14.26
N LEU A 657 26.24 12.82 13.22
CA LEU A 657 27.05 12.49 12.06
C LEU A 657 27.34 13.76 11.24
N ARG A 658 28.58 13.92 10.75
CA ARG A 658 29.03 15.20 10.19
C ARG A 658 29.34 15.17 8.70
N VAL A 659 29.75 14.02 8.15
CA VAL A 659 30.29 13.94 6.79
C VAL A 659 29.22 13.45 5.80
N GLN A 660 28.71 14.34 4.96
CA GLN A 660 27.70 14.02 3.95
C GLN A 660 28.31 13.54 2.63
N ARG A 661 27.63 12.58 1.99
CA ARG A 661 28.06 11.89 0.76
C ARG A 661 27.02 11.99 -0.38
N ARG A 662 25.98 12.80 -0.22
CA ARG A 662 24.86 12.94 -1.17
C ARG A 662 25.06 14.13 -2.10
N MET A 663 25.09 15.33 -1.54
CA MET A 663 24.92 16.62 -2.20
C MET A 663 26.25 17.18 -2.68
N ILE A 664 26.28 17.86 -3.84
CA ILE A 664 27.41 18.73 -4.19
C ILE A 664 27.53 19.90 -3.19
N PRO A 665 28.73 20.52 -3.04
CA PRO A 665 28.95 21.57 -2.04
C PRO A 665 27.95 22.73 -2.08
N SER A 666 27.57 23.22 -3.26
CA SER A 666 26.61 24.32 -3.40
C SER A 666 25.20 23.97 -2.95
N LEU A 667 24.81 22.69 -3.00
CA LEU A 667 23.52 22.23 -2.47
C LEU A 667 23.61 22.03 -0.95
N ARG A 668 24.75 21.49 -0.48
CA ARG A 668 25.01 21.33 0.95
C ARG A 668 24.99 22.67 1.68
N GLU A 669 25.48 23.76 1.08
CA GLU A 669 25.39 25.13 1.63
C GLU A 669 23.94 25.55 1.95
N VAL A 670 22.98 25.15 1.12
CA VAL A 670 21.55 25.43 1.36
C VAL A 670 21.04 24.67 2.58
N VAL A 671 21.49 23.42 2.77
CA VAL A 671 21.10 22.57 3.90
C VAL A 671 21.88 22.92 5.18
N GLN A 672 23.09 23.48 5.06
CA GLN A 672 23.93 23.88 6.19
C GLN A 672 23.30 24.97 7.06
N VAL A 673 22.30 25.70 6.54
CA VAL A 673 21.52 26.67 7.34
C VAL A 673 20.75 26.02 8.49
N PHE A 674 20.46 24.72 8.37
CA PHE A 674 19.82 23.90 9.40
C PHE A 674 20.87 23.10 10.19
N TYR A 675 21.94 22.64 9.53
CA TYR A 675 23.01 21.85 10.12
C TYR A 675 24.38 22.55 10.01
N PRO A 676 24.77 23.41 10.97
CA PRO A 676 25.98 24.22 10.86
C PRO A 676 27.27 23.41 10.68
N ASN A 677 27.33 22.21 11.28
CA ASN A 677 28.52 21.35 11.33
C ASN A 677 28.59 20.30 10.19
N LEU A 678 27.79 20.46 9.14
CA LEU A 678 27.74 19.52 8.02
C LEU A 678 28.91 19.73 7.04
N GLU A 679 29.67 18.67 6.78
CA GLU A 679 30.89 18.67 5.97
C GLU A 679 30.79 17.74 4.74
N ASP A 680 31.55 18.02 3.69
CA ASP A 680 31.51 17.27 2.43
C ASP A 680 32.57 16.17 2.37
N HIS A 681 32.14 14.94 2.08
CA HIS A 681 33.06 13.85 1.71
C HIS A 681 33.78 14.14 0.38
N ALA A 682 34.98 13.58 0.17
CA ALA A 682 35.73 13.79 -1.07
C ALA A 682 34.98 13.35 -2.34
N THR A 683 34.12 12.32 -2.23
CA THR A 683 33.35 11.78 -3.35
C THR A 683 32.37 12.79 -3.95
N VAL A 684 31.74 13.66 -3.14
CA VAL A 684 30.77 14.62 -3.68
C VAL A 684 31.41 15.77 -4.45
N LYS A 685 32.73 15.93 -4.31
CA LYS A 685 33.52 16.94 -5.01
C LYS A 685 34.03 16.45 -6.36
N ASN A 686 33.98 15.14 -6.64
CA ASN A 686 34.45 14.57 -7.90
C ASN A 686 33.35 14.72 -8.98
N PRO A 687 33.61 15.44 -10.10
CA PRO A 687 32.67 15.60 -11.21
C PRO A 687 32.27 14.28 -11.90
N GLU A 688 33.07 13.23 -11.80
CA GLU A 688 32.71 11.91 -12.35
C GLU A 688 31.53 11.28 -11.60
N SER A 689 31.53 11.39 -10.27
CA SER A 689 30.45 10.89 -9.42
C SER A 689 29.31 11.89 -9.24
N ARG A 690 29.57 13.19 -9.45
CA ARG A 690 28.58 14.27 -9.35
C ARG A 690 28.70 15.19 -10.57
N PRO A 691 28.25 14.74 -11.76
CA PRO A 691 28.35 15.54 -12.97
C PRO A 691 27.43 16.77 -12.90
N PRO A 692 27.83 17.89 -13.52
CA PRO A 692 26.96 19.05 -13.63
C PRO A 692 25.72 18.72 -14.46
N VAL A 693 24.62 19.43 -14.21
CA VAL A 693 23.35 19.21 -14.91
C VAL A 693 23.49 19.60 -16.39
N PRO A 694 23.27 18.67 -17.34
CA PRO A 694 23.31 18.98 -18.77
C PRO A 694 22.34 20.09 -19.15
N GLY A 695 22.78 20.99 -20.03
CA GLY A 695 21.94 22.10 -20.50
C GLY A 695 21.80 23.27 -19.52
N MET A 696 22.49 23.27 -18.37
CA MET A 696 22.38 24.34 -17.36
C MET A 696 23.65 25.19 -17.21
N GLY A 697 24.70 24.93 -18.00
CA GLY A 697 25.91 25.76 -18.01
C GLY A 697 26.63 25.82 -16.66
N GLY A 698 26.58 24.74 -15.87
CA GLY A 698 27.12 24.68 -14.52
C GLY A 698 26.22 25.26 -13.42
N ARG A 699 25.03 25.79 -13.76
CA ARG A 699 24.03 26.27 -12.80
C ARG A 699 23.23 25.11 -12.24
N ASN A 700 23.84 24.40 -11.29
CA ASN A 700 23.24 23.24 -10.62
C ASN A 700 22.20 23.62 -9.54
N LEU A 701 22.09 24.91 -9.21
CA LEU A 701 21.16 25.44 -8.21
C LEU A 701 20.49 26.69 -8.77
N TRP A 702 19.15 26.72 -8.79
CA TRP A 702 18.38 27.90 -9.22
C TRP A 702 16.99 27.96 -8.59
N TRP A 703 16.55 29.16 -8.19
CA TRP A 703 15.17 29.40 -7.76
C TRP A 703 14.46 30.33 -8.75
N PHE A 704 13.56 29.74 -9.55
CA PHE A 704 12.67 30.44 -10.46
C PHE A 704 11.48 31.06 -9.71
N GLN A 705 11.40 32.39 -9.73
CA GLN A 705 10.37 33.15 -9.04
C GLN A 705 9.22 33.53 -9.97
N HIS A 706 7.98 33.35 -9.50
CA HIS A 706 6.78 33.85 -10.17
C HIS A 706 5.75 34.35 -9.15
N GLN A 707 4.69 35.02 -9.64
CA GLN A 707 3.55 35.49 -8.84
C GLN A 707 2.22 34.87 -9.29
N TRP A 708 2.26 33.78 -10.05
CA TRP A 708 1.07 33.10 -10.56
C TRP A 708 0.11 32.63 -9.46
N ALA A 709 -1.19 32.75 -9.74
CA ALA A 709 -2.25 32.40 -8.81
C ALA A 709 -2.38 30.88 -8.60
N GLN A 710 -2.81 30.49 -7.40
CA GLN A 710 -3.11 29.11 -7.06
C GLN A 710 -4.58 28.75 -7.34
N ASN A 711 -4.84 27.47 -7.59
CA ASN A 711 -6.16 26.87 -7.69
C ASN A 711 -6.50 26.06 -6.44
N HIS A 712 -7.79 25.91 -6.15
CA HIS A 712 -8.33 25.22 -4.98
C HIS A 712 -9.09 23.96 -5.40
N ASN A 713 -8.64 22.78 -4.94
CA ASN A 713 -9.22 21.48 -5.29
C ASN A 713 -9.58 20.73 -3.99
N GLY A 714 -10.76 21.01 -3.41
CA GLY A 714 -11.15 20.46 -2.11
C GLY A 714 -10.21 20.94 -0.99
N PHE A 715 -9.59 20.03 -0.25
CA PHE A 715 -8.63 20.37 0.82
C PHE A 715 -7.19 20.57 0.34
N SER A 716 -6.93 20.54 -0.98
CA SER A 716 -5.58 20.62 -1.55
C SER A 716 -5.43 21.78 -2.55
N HIS A 717 -4.18 22.11 -2.89
CA HIS A 717 -3.85 23.25 -3.75
C HIS A 717 -3.00 22.82 -4.95
N SER A 718 -3.17 23.51 -6.08
CA SER A 718 -2.38 23.31 -7.30
C SER A 718 -2.11 24.62 -8.03
N ASN A 719 -1.07 24.68 -8.86
CA ASN A 719 -0.71 25.82 -9.68
C ASN A 719 -0.42 25.35 -11.12
N LEU A 720 -1.30 25.75 -12.05
CA LEU A 720 -1.28 25.28 -13.44
C LEU A 720 -0.02 25.73 -14.18
N GLN A 721 0.28 27.03 -14.14
CA GLN A 721 1.42 27.63 -14.83
C GLN A 721 2.74 27.10 -14.27
N GLU A 722 2.83 26.90 -12.95
CA GLU A 722 3.99 26.28 -12.31
C GLU A 722 4.19 24.84 -12.79
N ALA A 723 3.11 24.05 -12.89
CA ALA A 723 3.18 22.69 -13.41
C ALA A 723 3.62 22.65 -14.88
N ASP A 724 3.10 23.56 -15.73
CA ASP A 724 3.51 23.67 -17.13
C ASP A 724 4.97 24.04 -17.29
N MET A 725 5.46 24.97 -16.46
CA MET A 725 6.86 25.38 -16.44
C MET A 725 7.78 24.23 -16.03
N ILE A 726 7.40 23.46 -15.01
CA ILE A 726 8.15 22.28 -14.53
C ILE A 726 8.21 21.19 -15.61
N VAL A 727 7.07 20.87 -16.25
CA VAL A 727 7.01 19.85 -17.31
C VAL A 727 7.84 20.27 -18.53
N GLY A 728 7.79 21.55 -18.92
CA GLY A 728 8.63 22.12 -19.96
C GLY A 728 10.12 21.99 -19.64
N PHE A 729 10.51 22.26 -18.38
CA PHE A 729 11.89 22.12 -17.95
C PHE A 729 12.34 20.65 -17.88
N ALA A 730 11.50 19.75 -17.38
CA ALA A 730 11.77 18.32 -17.38
C ALA A 730 11.99 17.80 -18.81
N LYS A 731 11.16 18.23 -19.77
CA LYS A 731 11.33 17.94 -21.20
C LYS A 731 12.68 18.44 -21.72
N TYR A 732 13.06 19.66 -21.37
CA TYR A 732 14.35 20.24 -21.76
C TYR A 732 15.54 19.42 -21.23
N LEU A 733 15.51 19.00 -19.96
CA LEU A 733 16.57 18.16 -19.37
C LEU A 733 16.67 16.80 -20.09
N VAL A 734 15.53 16.16 -20.37
CA VAL A 734 15.48 14.88 -21.08
C VAL A 734 16.02 15.00 -22.52
N GLN A 735 15.72 16.12 -23.19
CA GLN A 735 16.27 16.42 -24.51
C GLN A 735 17.79 16.59 -24.48
N ASN A 736 18.34 17.15 -23.41
CA ASN A 736 19.79 17.30 -23.21
C ASN A 736 20.48 16.02 -22.69
N GLY A 737 19.80 14.87 -22.71
CA GLY A 737 20.38 13.56 -22.43
C GLY A 737 20.25 13.10 -20.97
N VAL A 738 19.46 13.79 -20.14
CA VAL A 738 19.12 13.30 -18.80
C VAL A 738 18.07 12.19 -18.91
N SER A 739 18.31 11.04 -18.27
CA SER A 739 17.29 9.98 -18.20
C SER A 739 16.14 10.40 -17.27
N PRO A 740 14.86 10.14 -17.60
CA PRO A 740 13.72 10.45 -16.72
C PRO A 740 13.88 9.92 -15.29
N GLY A 741 14.43 8.71 -15.12
CA GLY A 741 14.67 8.13 -13.79
C GLY A 741 15.66 8.91 -12.90
N ARG A 742 16.47 9.81 -13.47
CA ARG A 742 17.39 10.70 -12.73
C ARG A 742 16.73 12.00 -12.25
N ILE A 743 15.46 12.20 -12.56
CA ILE A 743 14.69 13.40 -12.21
C ILE A 743 13.54 13.00 -11.30
N SER A 744 13.44 13.65 -10.14
CA SER A 744 12.24 13.57 -9.29
C SER A 744 11.60 14.94 -9.13
N ILE A 745 10.28 14.99 -9.15
CA ILE A 745 9.50 16.21 -8.98
C ILE A 745 8.75 16.12 -7.65
N LEU A 746 8.99 17.11 -6.79
CA LEU A 746 8.43 17.19 -5.45
C LEU A 746 7.46 18.37 -5.35
N ALA A 747 6.35 18.17 -4.65
CA ALA A 747 5.42 19.23 -4.30
C ALA A 747 4.92 19.08 -2.86
N TYR A 748 4.47 20.19 -2.26
CA TYR A 748 3.86 20.17 -0.92
C TYR A 748 2.43 19.61 -0.90
N TYR A 749 1.76 19.54 -2.06
CA TYR A 749 0.33 19.26 -2.14
C TYR A 749 0.01 18.14 -3.14
N THR A 750 -0.85 17.20 -2.74
CA THR A 750 -1.28 16.06 -3.57
C THR A 750 -1.97 16.49 -4.86
N ALA A 751 -2.78 17.55 -4.84
CA ALA A 751 -3.41 18.06 -6.07
C ALA A 751 -2.37 18.53 -7.11
N GLN A 752 -1.25 19.11 -6.68
CA GLN A 752 -0.16 19.47 -7.58
C GLN A 752 0.56 18.24 -8.14
N VAL A 753 0.80 17.22 -7.30
CA VAL A 753 1.41 15.96 -7.73
C VAL A 753 0.58 15.32 -8.85
N ASN A 754 -0.74 15.20 -8.66
CA ASN A 754 -1.64 14.61 -9.65
C ASN A 754 -1.68 15.44 -10.94
N LEU A 755 -1.71 16.77 -10.82
CA LEU A 755 -1.67 17.66 -11.97
C LEU A 755 -0.38 17.53 -12.79
N VAL A 756 0.77 17.44 -12.14
CA VAL A 756 2.06 17.26 -12.83
C VAL A 756 2.13 15.89 -13.50
N LYS A 757 1.67 14.82 -12.83
CA LYS A 757 1.60 13.47 -13.43
C LYS A 757 0.76 13.45 -14.70
N ASP A 758 -0.44 14.03 -14.65
CA ASP A 758 -1.33 14.14 -15.82
C ASP A 758 -0.68 14.92 -16.97
N LYS A 759 -0.04 16.06 -16.68
CA LYS A 759 0.68 16.85 -17.70
C LYS A 759 1.90 16.13 -18.29
N LEU A 760 2.62 15.33 -17.50
CA LEU A 760 3.73 14.50 -17.99
C LEU A 760 3.22 13.42 -18.96
N GLN A 761 2.11 12.76 -18.61
CA GLN A 761 1.49 11.71 -19.45
C GLN A 761 0.91 12.27 -20.74
N ARG A 762 0.33 13.48 -20.72
CA ARG A 762 -0.17 14.15 -21.93
C ARG A 762 0.94 14.66 -22.86
N ASN A 763 2.18 14.77 -22.39
CA ASN A 763 3.29 15.24 -23.20
C ASN A 763 3.81 14.11 -24.09
N VAL A 764 3.46 14.14 -25.38
CA VAL A 764 3.80 13.10 -26.38
C VAL A 764 5.28 12.70 -26.35
N TYR A 765 6.20 13.66 -26.19
CA TYR A 765 7.64 13.38 -26.17
C TYR A 765 8.09 12.62 -24.92
N LEU A 766 7.48 12.91 -23.76
CA LEU A 766 7.85 12.28 -22.48
C LEU A 766 7.11 10.95 -22.28
N ALA A 767 5.87 10.85 -22.76
CA ALA A 767 5.08 9.62 -22.74
C ALA A 767 5.69 8.52 -23.60
N ALA A 768 6.25 8.87 -24.77
CA ALA A 768 6.89 7.91 -25.67
C ALA A 768 8.17 7.25 -25.13
N ARG A 769 8.68 7.68 -23.96
CA ARG A 769 9.90 7.13 -23.35
C ARG A 769 9.65 5.97 -22.38
N ASP A 770 8.39 5.54 -22.22
CA ASP A 770 7.97 4.40 -21.39
C ASP A 770 8.73 4.32 -20.04
N SER A 771 8.78 5.47 -19.35
CA SER A 771 9.53 5.63 -18.10
C SER A 771 8.57 6.11 -17.02
N GLU A 772 8.52 5.39 -15.90
CA GLU A 772 7.75 5.83 -14.73
C GLU A 772 8.40 7.07 -14.11
N TRP A 773 7.66 8.19 -14.05
CA TRP A 773 8.13 9.43 -13.48
C TRP A 773 7.96 9.46 -11.96
N SER A 774 9.03 9.79 -11.24
CA SER A 774 8.99 10.00 -9.79
C SER A 774 8.37 11.36 -9.44
N VAL A 775 7.04 11.44 -9.35
CA VAL A 775 6.32 12.63 -8.85
C VAL A 775 5.64 12.30 -7.52
N ARG A 776 6.07 12.95 -6.44
CA ARG A 776 5.66 12.63 -5.06
C ARG A 776 5.44 13.89 -4.23
N THR A 777 4.70 13.75 -3.13
CA THR A 777 4.70 14.77 -2.07
C THR A 777 6.01 14.73 -1.30
N ILE A 778 6.32 15.78 -0.53
CA ILE A 778 7.53 15.82 0.31
C ILE A 778 7.56 14.67 1.31
N ASP A 779 6.46 14.46 2.02
CA ASP A 779 6.33 13.38 3.01
C ASP A 779 6.48 12.00 2.32
N GLY A 780 5.93 11.85 1.12
CA GLY A 780 6.03 10.60 0.33
C GLY A 780 7.35 10.38 -0.40
N PHE A 781 8.34 11.27 -0.27
CA PHE A 781 9.69 11.13 -0.87
C PHE A 781 10.80 11.10 0.20
N GLN A 782 10.41 10.84 1.44
CA GLN A 782 11.32 10.74 2.56
C GLN A 782 12.17 9.46 2.45
N GLY A 783 13.40 9.49 2.98
CA GLY A 783 14.40 8.43 2.77
C GLY A 783 14.98 8.36 1.35
N GLU A 784 14.23 8.80 0.33
CA GLU A 784 14.65 8.78 -1.07
C GLU A 784 15.58 9.95 -1.44
N GLU A 785 16.28 9.79 -2.57
CA GLU A 785 17.22 10.74 -3.13
C GLU A 785 17.33 10.56 -4.65
N ASN A 786 17.51 11.65 -5.39
CA ASN A 786 17.74 11.58 -6.84
C ASN A 786 18.80 12.60 -7.29
N ASP A 787 19.30 12.44 -8.51
CA ASP A 787 20.33 13.31 -9.06
C ASP A 787 19.83 14.73 -9.25
N ILE A 788 18.61 14.88 -9.79
CA ILE A 788 17.99 16.17 -10.05
C ILE A 788 16.61 16.22 -9.36
N ILE A 789 16.39 17.25 -8.55
CA ILE A 789 15.11 17.50 -7.90
C ILE A 789 14.52 18.81 -8.43
N LEU A 790 13.26 18.74 -8.87
CA LEU A 790 12.43 19.88 -9.22
C LEU A 790 11.39 20.08 -8.11
N LEU A 791 11.44 21.20 -7.39
CA LEU A 791 10.54 21.48 -6.28
C LEU A 791 9.49 22.53 -6.67
N SER A 792 8.22 22.16 -6.52
CA SER A 792 7.04 23.02 -6.71
C SER A 792 6.55 23.54 -5.35
N LEU A 793 6.57 24.86 -5.14
CA LEU A 793 6.04 25.48 -3.92
C LEU A 793 4.52 25.68 -3.97
N VAL A 794 3.94 25.79 -5.18
CA VAL A 794 2.48 25.92 -5.45
C VAL A 794 1.85 27.23 -5.01
N ARG A 795 2.09 27.63 -3.76
CA ARG A 795 1.34 28.69 -3.09
C ARG A 795 1.67 30.06 -3.66
N GLY A 796 0.62 30.75 -4.10
CA GLY A 796 0.63 32.15 -4.50
C GLY A 796 -0.13 33.02 -3.50
N PRO A 797 -0.18 34.35 -3.73
CA PRO A 797 -1.01 35.24 -2.92
C PRO A 797 -2.49 34.82 -3.01
N ASP A 798 -3.25 35.03 -1.93
CA ASP A 798 -4.70 34.79 -1.94
C ASP A 798 -5.41 35.76 -2.92
N GLY A 799 -6.72 35.56 -3.16
CA GLY A 799 -7.51 36.44 -4.03
C GLY A 799 -7.57 37.91 -3.57
N ARG A 800 -7.02 38.24 -2.39
CA ARG A 800 -6.88 39.60 -1.84
C ARG A 800 -5.43 40.07 -1.75
N GLY A 801 -4.47 39.31 -2.33
CA GLY A 801 -3.05 39.66 -2.35
C GLY A 801 -2.26 39.29 -1.09
N ARG A 802 -2.85 38.55 -0.12
CA ARG A 802 -2.18 38.19 1.14
C ARG A 802 -1.33 36.93 0.99
N ALA A 803 -0.17 36.93 1.64
CA ALA A 803 0.73 35.80 1.65
C ALA A 803 0.17 34.65 2.50
N MET A 804 0.04 33.46 1.91
CA MET A 804 -0.47 32.27 2.57
C MET A 804 0.47 31.07 2.32
N PRO A 805 1.50 30.88 3.17
CA PRO A 805 2.46 29.79 2.98
C PRO A 805 1.83 28.41 3.23
N GLY A 806 0.82 28.30 4.12
CA GLY A 806 0.21 27.01 4.46
C GLY A 806 1.25 26.01 4.97
N PHE A 807 1.31 24.81 4.35
CA PHE A 807 2.30 23.78 4.69
C PHE A 807 3.76 24.17 4.40
N LEU A 808 4.02 25.24 3.64
CA LEU A 808 5.36 25.77 3.46
C LEU A 808 5.95 26.37 4.74
N ALA A 809 5.12 26.67 5.75
CA ALA A 809 5.59 27.26 7.01
C ALA A 809 6.31 26.26 7.93
N ASP A 810 6.27 24.97 7.60
CA ASP A 810 6.88 23.88 8.34
C ASP A 810 8.39 23.77 8.01
N GLU A 811 9.25 24.00 9.01
CA GLU A 811 10.72 23.97 8.86
C GLU A 811 11.20 22.56 8.51
N ASN A 812 10.67 21.53 9.19
CA ASN A 812 11.02 20.13 9.04
C ASN A 812 10.78 19.63 7.60
N ARG A 813 9.64 19.99 7.00
CA ARG A 813 9.35 19.69 5.59
C ARG A 813 10.25 20.45 4.61
N ALA A 814 10.65 21.68 4.95
CA ALA A 814 11.62 22.44 4.13
C ALA A 814 13.02 21.80 4.16
N VAL A 815 13.45 21.27 5.31
CA VAL A 815 14.70 20.50 5.43
C VAL A 815 14.66 19.25 4.55
N VAL A 816 13.55 18.51 4.57
CA VAL A 816 13.35 17.37 3.66
C VAL A 816 13.39 17.82 2.21
N ALA A 817 12.64 18.84 1.81
CA ALA A 817 12.56 19.29 0.42
C ALA A 817 13.92 19.73 -0.16
N THR A 818 14.75 20.38 0.66
CA THR A 818 16.05 20.95 0.24
C THR A 818 17.20 19.94 0.21
N SER A 819 17.02 18.72 0.76
CA SER A 819 18.11 17.76 0.99
C SER A 819 18.07 16.48 0.14
N ARG A 820 17.17 16.41 -0.85
CA ARG A 820 16.95 15.21 -1.69
C ARG A 820 17.83 15.14 -2.94
N ALA A 821 18.37 16.28 -3.39
CA ALA A 821 19.14 16.38 -4.62
C ALA A 821 20.61 15.99 -4.43
N LYS A 822 21.17 15.23 -5.38
CA LYS A 822 22.62 14.94 -5.41
C LYS A 822 23.40 15.95 -6.24
N CYS A 823 22.90 16.24 -7.45
CA CYS A 823 23.63 17.01 -8.46
C CYS A 823 22.94 18.34 -8.80
N GLY A 824 21.61 18.37 -8.91
CA GLY A 824 20.86 19.56 -9.33
C GLY A 824 19.60 19.81 -8.50
N PHE A 825 19.37 21.06 -8.10
CA PHE A 825 18.18 21.47 -7.35
C PHE A 825 17.56 22.74 -7.92
N TYR A 826 16.30 22.65 -8.31
CA TYR A 826 15.58 23.73 -8.98
C TYR A 826 14.23 23.98 -8.30
N ILE A 827 14.05 25.17 -7.73
CA ILE A 827 12.79 25.58 -7.09
C ILE A 827 11.96 26.41 -8.05
N PHE A 828 10.67 26.09 -8.15
CA PHE A 828 9.63 26.84 -8.84
C PHE A 828 8.64 27.33 -7.80
N GLY A 829 8.50 28.63 -7.63
CA GLY A 829 7.56 29.15 -6.64
C GLY A 829 7.71 30.62 -6.28
N ASN A 830 6.69 31.15 -5.62
CA ASN A 830 6.67 32.54 -5.19
C ASN A 830 7.45 32.75 -3.88
N ALA A 831 8.69 33.24 -3.98
CA ALA A 831 9.52 33.56 -2.83
C ALA A 831 8.88 34.62 -1.90
N GLN A 832 8.19 35.63 -2.45
CA GLN A 832 7.53 36.65 -1.63
C GLN A 832 6.43 36.05 -0.75
N ASN A 833 5.71 35.04 -1.24
CA ASN A 833 4.66 34.39 -0.48
C ASN A 833 5.18 33.65 0.78
N VAL A 834 6.38 33.08 0.72
CA VAL A 834 7.00 32.41 1.88
C VAL A 834 7.74 33.39 2.81
N LEU A 835 8.28 34.49 2.26
CA LEU A 835 9.02 35.51 3.03
C LEU A 835 8.10 36.53 3.73
N GLN A 836 6.96 36.87 3.13
CA GLN A 836 5.95 37.79 3.68
C GLN A 836 4.80 37.05 4.38
N GLY A 837 4.87 35.73 4.46
CA GLY A 837 3.92 34.90 5.18
C GLY A 837 4.00 35.07 6.70
N ASN A 838 3.66 34.01 7.44
CA ASN A 838 3.78 34.02 8.89
C ASN A 838 5.25 34.01 9.37
N SER A 839 5.48 34.35 10.64
CA SER A 839 6.81 34.42 11.25
C SER A 839 7.61 33.12 11.11
N ARG A 840 6.96 31.96 11.28
CA ARG A 840 7.59 30.63 11.13
C ARG A 840 8.10 30.38 9.72
N SER A 841 7.27 30.62 8.71
CA SER A 841 7.65 30.52 7.29
C SER A 841 8.83 31.43 6.97
N ARG A 842 8.78 32.68 7.43
CA ARG A 842 9.85 33.65 7.21
C ARG A 842 11.17 33.19 7.84
N GLN A 843 11.15 32.76 9.10
CA GLN A 843 12.36 32.30 9.81
C GLN A 843 13.08 31.17 9.09
N THR A 844 12.33 30.27 8.44
CA THR A 844 12.87 29.15 7.66
C THR A 844 13.36 29.62 6.29
N TRP A 845 12.44 30.15 5.46
CA TRP A 845 12.71 30.42 4.06
C TRP A 845 13.61 31.63 3.83
N GLU A 846 13.72 32.56 4.79
CA GLU A 846 14.69 33.66 4.70
C GLU A 846 16.13 33.14 4.73
N LYS A 847 16.42 32.13 5.57
CA LYS A 847 17.75 31.49 5.61
C LYS A 847 18.04 30.79 4.28
N VAL A 848 17.08 30.00 3.78
CA VAL A 848 17.20 29.27 2.51
C VAL A 848 17.39 30.24 1.34
N PHE A 849 16.55 31.27 1.25
CA PHE A 849 16.63 32.29 0.20
C PHE A 849 17.99 33.01 0.21
N LYS A 850 18.52 33.34 1.40
CA LYS A 850 19.86 33.91 1.55
C LYS A 850 20.95 32.96 1.05
N ALA A 851 20.84 31.64 1.28
CA ALA A 851 21.79 30.66 0.77
C ALA A 851 21.76 30.51 -0.77
N PHE A 852 20.62 30.80 -1.42
CA PHE A 852 20.58 30.87 -2.89
C PHE A 852 21.37 32.07 -3.44
N GLY A 853 21.42 33.20 -2.73
CA GLY A 853 22.17 34.39 -3.13
C GLY A 853 21.68 34.94 -4.48
N GLU A 854 22.59 35.13 -5.44
CA GLU A 854 22.26 35.61 -6.80
C GLU A 854 21.61 34.54 -7.70
N ARG A 855 21.48 33.29 -7.23
CA ARG A 855 20.97 32.15 -8.02
C ARG A 855 19.43 32.11 -8.06
N THR A 856 18.80 33.27 -8.22
CA THR A 856 17.34 33.41 -8.22
C THR A 856 16.88 34.52 -9.15
N GLY A 857 15.69 34.37 -9.73
CA GLY A 857 15.10 35.41 -10.58
C GLY A 857 13.80 34.97 -11.25
N SER A 858 13.14 35.90 -11.94
CA SER A 858 11.92 35.67 -12.73
C SER A 858 12.16 34.98 -14.08
N MET A 859 13.40 34.68 -14.39
CA MET A 859 13.82 34.00 -15.61
C MET A 859 14.67 32.79 -15.23
N LEU A 860 14.46 31.68 -15.93
CA LEU A 860 15.27 30.46 -15.82
C LEU A 860 16.33 30.47 -16.93
N PRO A 861 17.62 30.67 -16.60
CA PRO A 861 18.70 30.71 -17.58
C PRO A 861 19.14 29.29 -17.95
N ILE A 862 18.74 28.82 -19.13
CA ILE A 862 19.18 27.57 -19.72
C ILE A 862 20.36 27.81 -20.67
N THR A 863 21.28 26.85 -20.79
CA THR A 863 22.46 26.98 -21.63
C THR A 863 22.50 25.89 -22.68
N CYS A 864 22.60 26.30 -23.94
CA CYS A 864 22.73 25.38 -25.06
C CYS A 864 24.06 24.62 -24.99
N ALA A 865 23.98 23.29 -24.96
CA ALA A 865 25.18 22.44 -24.89
C ALA A 865 26.04 22.53 -26.16
N THR A 866 25.42 22.77 -27.32
CA THR A 866 26.11 22.83 -28.62
C THR A 866 26.78 24.17 -28.89
N HIS A 867 26.13 25.29 -28.53
CA HIS A 867 26.59 26.64 -28.87
C HIS A 867 27.06 27.46 -27.68
N GLY A 868 26.84 27.02 -26.43
CA GLY A 868 27.18 27.78 -25.22
C GLY A 868 26.29 29.00 -24.95
N ASN A 869 25.32 29.29 -25.83
CA ASN A 869 24.39 30.41 -25.69
C ASN A 869 23.46 30.19 -24.49
N THR A 870 23.28 31.22 -23.66
CA THR A 870 22.29 31.20 -22.57
C THR A 870 20.98 31.82 -23.05
N THR A 871 19.87 31.09 -22.88
CA THR A 871 18.52 31.55 -23.18
C THR A 871 17.74 31.65 -21.87
N ASN A 872 16.97 32.73 -21.70
CA ASN A 872 16.16 32.97 -20.51
C ASN A 872 14.70 32.59 -20.78
N ILE A 873 14.17 31.66 -19.99
CA ILE A 873 12.77 31.21 -20.05
C ILE A 873 11.99 31.87 -18.91
N SER A 874 10.93 32.62 -19.26
CA SER A 874 10.13 33.39 -18.30
C SER A 874 8.71 32.86 -18.13
N GLN A 875 8.13 32.24 -19.15
CA GLN A 875 6.79 31.63 -19.13
C GLN A 875 6.83 30.28 -19.86
N ALA A 876 5.78 29.46 -19.72
CA ALA A 876 5.72 28.14 -20.35
C ALA A 876 5.74 28.22 -21.89
N GLU A 877 5.21 29.29 -22.48
CA GLU A 877 5.19 29.48 -23.93
C GLU A 877 6.59 29.74 -24.50
N ASP A 878 7.54 30.21 -23.67
CA ASP A 878 8.92 30.45 -24.09
C ASP A 878 9.64 29.13 -24.45
N TRP A 879 9.17 27.98 -23.95
CA TRP A 879 9.70 26.66 -24.32
C TRP A 879 9.55 26.37 -25.82
N HIS A 880 8.61 27.00 -26.53
CA HIS A 880 8.49 26.87 -27.98
C HIS A 880 9.59 27.59 -28.76
N ARG A 881 10.23 28.60 -28.15
CA ARG A 881 11.29 29.40 -28.79
C ARG A 881 12.64 28.69 -28.78
N VAL A 882 12.83 27.78 -27.83
CA VAL A 882 14.04 26.97 -27.74
C VAL A 882 13.80 25.62 -28.39
N SER A 883 14.55 25.37 -29.45
CA SER A 883 14.69 24.02 -29.99
C SER A 883 15.36 23.11 -28.97
N ALA A 884 15.30 21.79 -29.17
CA ALA A 884 15.74 20.79 -28.19
C ALA A 884 17.16 21.01 -27.62
N GLY A 885 18.02 21.78 -28.32
CA GLY A 885 19.38 22.09 -27.88
C GLY A 885 19.52 23.33 -26.99
N GLY A 886 18.44 24.06 -26.65
CA GLY A 886 18.47 25.16 -25.68
C GLY A 886 18.72 26.57 -26.23
N CYS A 887 18.77 26.74 -27.54
CA CYS A 887 18.77 28.06 -28.20
C CYS A 887 18.01 28.02 -29.54
N GLY A 888 17.75 29.19 -30.13
CA GLY A 888 17.13 29.34 -31.45
C GLY A 888 18.12 29.42 -32.62
N SER A 889 19.42 29.29 -32.36
CA SER A 889 20.46 29.37 -33.39
C SER A 889 20.42 28.16 -34.33
N ARG A 890 20.89 28.32 -35.56
CA ARG A 890 21.07 27.18 -36.50
C ARG A 890 22.18 26.26 -36.00
N CYS A 891 21.99 24.95 -36.13
CA CYS A 891 22.95 23.96 -35.63
C CYS A 891 24.34 24.09 -36.29
N ASN A 892 24.39 24.25 -37.62
CA ASN A 892 25.60 24.39 -38.44
C ASN A 892 26.66 23.26 -38.33
N GLU A 893 26.43 22.22 -37.52
CA GLU A 893 27.25 21.00 -37.50
C GLU A 893 27.13 20.20 -38.80
N LYS A 894 28.13 19.33 -39.07
CA LYS A 894 28.16 18.54 -40.31
C LYS A 894 27.30 17.29 -40.20
N CYS A 895 26.31 17.18 -41.07
CA CYS A 895 25.59 15.93 -41.37
C CYS A 895 26.56 14.84 -41.88
N PRO A 896 26.18 13.54 -41.91
CA PRO A 896 27.09 12.42 -42.20
C PRO A 896 27.80 12.48 -43.54
N ASN A 897 27.22 13.20 -44.51
CA ASN A 897 27.81 13.42 -45.83
C ASN A 897 28.47 14.81 -45.99
N GLY A 898 28.63 15.58 -44.91
CA GLY A 898 29.43 16.80 -44.85
C GLY A 898 28.68 18.13 -44.99
N HIS A 899 27.35 18.12 -45.12
CA HIS A 899 26.55 19.37 -45.19
C HIS A 899 26.37 20.02 -43.83
N PRO A 900 26.32 21.37 -43.76
CA PRO A 900 25.89 22.05 -42.55
C PRO A 900 24.40 21.76 -42.29
N CYS A 901 24.09 21.38 -41.06
CA CYS A 901 22.73 21.15 -40.60
C CYS A 901 21.95 22.48 -40.62
N THR A 902 20.81 22.49 -41.33
CA THR A 902 19.93 23.66 -41.47
C THR A 902 18.83 23.73 -40.41
N ALA A 903 18.72 22.69 -39.57
CA ALA A 903 17.75 22.68 -38.48
C ALA A 903 18.12 23.68 -37.38
N ALA A 904 17.12 24.06 -36.58
CA ALA A 904 17.35 24.75 -35.33
C ALA A 904 18.17 23.86 -34.37
N CYS A 905 18.88 24.47 -33.43
CA CYS A 905 19.78 23.79 -32.51
C CYS A 905 19.15 22.56 -31.86
N HIS A 906 19.77 21.39 -32.03
CA HIS A 906 19.27 20.15 -31.45
C HIS A 906 20.40 19.32 -30.86
N PRO A 907 20.09 18.49 -29.84
CA PRO A 907 21.04 17.56 -29.24
C PRO A 907 21.08 16.22 -29.99
N ARG A 908 20.26 16.04 -31.04
CA ARG A 908 20.21 14.81 -31.83
C ARG A 908 21.53 14.58 -32.55
N GLN A 909 21.98 13.32 -32.62
CA GLN A 909 23.10 12.94 -33.45
C GLN A 909 22.74 13.17 -34.93
N HIS A 910 23.64 13.85 -35.64
CA HIS A 910 23.46 14.22 -37.05
C HIS A 910 23.29 13.03 -38.01
N GLY A 911 23.59 11.80 -37.56
CA GLY A 911 23.29 10.55 -38.26
C GLY A 911 21.81 10.31 -38.53
N HIS A 912 20.93 10.76 -37.63
CA HIS A 912 19.48 10.55 -37.70
C HIS A 912 18.72 11.82 -38.10
N VAL A 913 19.43 12.90 -38.43
CA VAL A 913 18.83 14.16 -38.86
C VAL A 913 18.58 14.09 -40.35
N VAL A 914 17.31 14.21 -40.74
CA VAL A 914 16.90 14.20 -42.15
C VAL A 914 17.37 15.48 -42.81
N CYS A 915 18.42 15.38 -43.62
CA CYS A 915 18.96 16.51 -44.37
C CYS A 915 18.35 16.53 -45.78
N SER A 916 17.54 17.55 -46.07
CA SER A 916 16.85 17.73 -47.36
C SER A 916 17.78 18.15 -48.53
N SER A 917 19.09 18.26 -48.29
CA SER A 917 20.09 18.65 -49.29
C SER A 917 20.70 17.44 -50.00
N LYS A 918 20.92 17.53 -51.32
CA LYS A 918 21.53 16.47 -52.14
C LYS A 918 22.99 16.22 -51.78
N CYS A 919 23.37 14.98 -51.50
CA CYS A 919 24.71 14.57 -51.06
C CYS A 919 25.82 15.21 -51.93
N PRO A 920 26.82 15.89 -51.33
CA PRO A 920 27.83 16.64 -52.08
C PRO A 920 28.98 15.75 -52.57
N LYS A 921 28.98 14.45 -52.19
CA LYS A 921 30.05 13.51 -52.51
C LYS A 921 30.08 13.23 -54.01
N THR A 922 31.28 13.32 -54.58
CA THR A 922 31.61 12.73 -55.88
C THR A 922 31.93 11.26 -55.65
N LEU A 923 31.23 10.38 -56.35
CA LEU A 923 31.41 8.93 -56.24
C LEU A 923 32.67 8.50 -57.00
N ALA A 924 33.15 7.27 -56.73
CA ALA A 924 34.33 6.71 -57.38
C ALA A 924 34.24 6.67 -58.92
N CYS A 925 33.03 6.71 -59.48
CA CYS A 925 32.79 6.82 -60.93
C CYS A 925 32.97 8.25 -61.49
N GLY A 926 33.38 9.23 -60.68
CA GLY A 926 33.55 10.63 -61.10
C GLY A 926 32.27 11.47 -61.13
N HIS A 927 31.10 10.86 -60.89
CA HIS A 927 29.80 11.54 -60.92
C HIS A 927 29.31 11.96 -59.53
N LYS A 928 28.50 13.02 -59.47
CA LYS A 928 27.87 13.50 -58.23
C LYS A 928 26.82 12.51 -57.72
N CYS A 929 26.72 12.37 -56.41
CA CYS A 929 25.68 11.59 -55.77
C CYS A 929 24.28 12.19 -56.03
N GLY A 930 23.30 11.33 -56.32
CA GLY A 930 21.89 11.70 -56.50
C GLY A 930 21.04 11.54 -55.25
N ALA A 931 21.56 10.94 -54.18
CA ALA A 931 20.85 10.67 -52.94
C ALA A 931 20.82 11.90 -52.00
N PHE A 932 19.91 11.92 -51.03
CA PHE A 932 19.93 12.95 -50.00
C PHE A 932 21.06 12.71 -48.99
N CYS A 933 21.40 13.76 -48.24
CA CYS A 933 22.44 13.67 -47.22
C CYS A 933 21.95 12.81 -46.05
N GLY A 934 22.73 11.79 -45.67
CA GLY A 934 22.31 10.73 -44.74
C GLY A 934 22.00 9.40 -45.44
N ASP A 935 21.55 9.44 -46.71
CA ASP A 935 21.23 8.23 -47.47
C ASP A 935 22.47 7.54 -48.07
N VAL A 936 22.31 6.25 -48.38
CA VAL A 936 23.29 5.47 -49.14
C VAL A 936 23.55 6.16 -50.49
N CYS A 937 24.80 6.51 -50.74
CA CYS A 937 25.18 7.28 -51.92
C CYS A 937 24.93 6.48 -53.21
N ARG A 938 24.19 7.08 -54.17
CA ARG A 938 23.87 6.48 -55.47
C ARG A 938 24.24 7.41 -56.60
N CYS A 939 24.76 6.86 -57.70
CA CYS A 939 25.12 7.63 -58.87
C CYS A 939 23.85 8.06 -59.64
N SER A 940 23.72 9.36 -59.91
CA SER A 940 22.59 9.92 -60.68
C SER A 940 22.50 9.38 -62.11
N LEU A 941 23.61 8.87 -62.65
CA LEU A 941 23.70 8.27 -63.99
C LEU A 941 23.69 6.72 -63.95
N GLY A 942 23.41 6.12 -62.79
CA GLY A 942 23.28 4.66 -62.69
C GLY A 942 24.59 3.87 -62.83
N CYS A 943 25.75 4.52 -62.77
CA CYS A 943 27.07 3.89 -63.01
C CYS A 943 27.48 2.82 -61.98
N GLY A 944 26.68 2.62 -60.93
CA GLY A 944 26.88 1.60 -59.89
C GLY A 944 26.32 0.22 -60.23
N GLY A 945 25.86 -0.01 -61.47
CA GLY A 945 25.17 -1.24 -61.85
C GLY A 945 25.99 -2.54 -61.78
N ASN A 946 27.32 -2.53 -61.65
CA ASN A 946 28.12 -3.75 -61.83
C ASN A 946 29.32 -3.99 -60.89
N GLN A 947 29.43 -3.31 -59.74
CA GLN A 947 30.46 -3.65 -58.71
C GLN A 947 29.97 -3.65 -57.26
N ALA A 948 28.72 -4.05 -57.01
CA ALA A 948 28.24 -4.40 -55.67
C ALA A 948 27.43 -5.71 -55.69
N LYS A 949 28.02 -6.76 -56.28
CA LYS A 949 27.65 -8.17 -56.01
C LYS A 949 28.76 -8.84 -55.21
N ALA A 950 29.16 -8.27 -54.06
CA ALA A 950 30.00 -8.94 -53.07
C ALA A 950 30.10 -8.11 -51.77
N LYS A 951 28.97 -7.80 -51.10
CA LYS A 951 28.83 -7.51 -49.65
C LYS A 951 27.48 -6.81 -49.39
N GLU A 952 26.40 -7.54 -49.58
CA GLU A 952 25.10 -7.24 -48.96
C GLU A 952 24.25 -8.51 -49.08
N ARG A 953 24.42 -9.41 -48.12
CA ARG A 953 23.36 -10.33 -47.70
C ARG A 953 22.97 -9.91 -46.28
N SER A 954 22.33 -8.76 -46.23
CA SER A 954 21.32 -8.42 -45.25
C SER A 954 20.27 -7.63 -46.00
N LEU A 955 19.02 -8.12 -45.94
CA LEU A 955 17.77 -7.39 -46.11
C LEU A 955 17.73 -6.46 -47.33
N THR A 956 17.15 -6.90 -48.44
CA THR A 956 15.69 -6.84 -48.62
C THR A 956 15.37 -7.32 -50.03
N ALA A 957 14.16 -7.82 -50.24
CA ALA A 957 13.34 -7.69 -51.46
C ALA A 957 12.50 -8.96 -51.68
N SER A 958 11.27 -8.92 -52.15
CA SER A 958 10.36 -7.83 -52.51
C SER A 958 9.07 -8.53 -52.95
N LEU A 959 7.94 -7.93 -52.64
CA LEU A 959 6.77 -8.06 -53.50
C LEU A 959 7.14 -7.53 -54.89
N ARG A 960 7.05 -8.40 -55.90
CA ARG A 960 6.82 -8.01 -57.29
C ARG A 960 5.34 -8.17 -57.57
N THR A 961 4.65 -7.08 -57.87
CA THR A 961 3.39 -7.10 -58.58
C THR A 961 3.66 -7.31 -60.08
N ARG A 962 2.84 -8.15 -60.72
CA ARG A 962 2.81 -8.35 -62.18
C ARG A 962 1.52 -7.72 -62.71
N ASN A 963 1.66 -6.91 -63.76
CA ASN A 963 0.60 -6.41 -64.62
C ASN A 963 0.08 -7.50 -65.58
N SER A 964 -1.21 -7.42 -65.96
CA SER A 964 -1.75 -7.60 -67.32
C SER A 964 -3.27 -7.33 -67.28
N THR A 965 -3.83 -6.22 -67.79
CA THR A 965 -4.25 -5.85 -69.17
C THR A 965 -5.79 -5.64 -69.22
N GLY A 966 -6.29 -4.50 -69.73
CA GLY A 966 -7.67 -4.37 -70.25
C GLY A 966 -8.44 -3.03 -70.09
N ASN A 967 -8.27 -2.12 -71.06
CA ASN A 967 -9.22 -1.12 -71.63
C ASN A 967 -9.67 0.22 -70.97
N THR A 968 -9.32 1.29 -71.72
CA THR A 968 -10.02 2.52 -72.18
C THR A 968 -10.31 3.75 -71.28
N SER A 969 -9.53 4.83 -71.55
CA SER A 969 -9.86 6.28 -71.71
C SER A 969 -10.70 7.04 -70.68
N ALA A 970 -10.49 8.31 -70.30
CA ALA A 970 -9.44 9.33 -70.49
C ALA A 970 -9.82 10.54 -69.60
N ALA A 971 -8.85 11.21 -68.96
CA ALA A 971 -8.71 12.69 -68.83
C ALA A 971 -7.74 13.11 -67.70
N SER A 972 -6.91 14.10 -68.04
CA SER A 972 -5.80 14.73 -67.30
C SER A 972 -6.16 15.29 -65.91
N SER A 973 -5.26 15.30 -64.92
CA SER A 973 -4.12 16.22 -64.86
C SER A 973 -3.19 15.94 -63.66
N SER A 974 -1.97 16.44 -63.79
CA SER A 974 -0.75 16.10 -63.08
C SER A 974 -0.51 16.80 -61.73
N GLY A 975 -0.07 16.04 -60.71
CA GLY A 975 0.62 16.53 -59.52
C GLY A 975 1.08 15.39 -58.60
N ARG A 976 2.40 15.19 -58.41
CA ARG A 976 2.96 14.07 -57.62
C ARG A 976 3.71 14.57 -56.38
N ILE A 977 3.28 14.02 -55.24
CA ILE A 977 3.65 14.29 -53.84
C ILE A 977 4.98 13.59 -53.47
N ARG A 978 5.79 14.24 -52.60
CA ARG A 978 7.04 13.73 -52.02
C ARG A 978 6.79 13.10 -50.63
N TYR A 979 7.49 12.00 -50.34
CA TYR A 979 7.45 11.27 -49.07
C TYR A 979 8.17 12.01 -47.93
N GLN A 980 7.47 12.18 -46.80
CA GLN A 980 7.99 12.60 -45.49
C GLN A 980 8.36 11.36 -44.65
N THR A 981 9.40 11.46 -43.85
CA THR A 981 9.85 10.45 -42.87
C THR A 981 8.97 10.42 -41.63
N SER A 982 8.97 9.26 -40.95
CA SER A 982 7.97 8.77 -39.99
C SER A 982 7.83 9.48 -38.63
N ASP A 983 8.52 10.59 -38.37
CA ASP A 983 8.36 11.33 -37.10
C ASP A 983 7.38 12.51 -37.22
N ASP A 984 7.13 13.04 -38.43
CA ASP A 984 6.19 14.15 -38.65
C ASP A 984 4.73 13.67 -38.83
N LEU A 985 4.51 12.37 -39.06
CA LEU A 985 3.17 11.77 -39.16
C LEU A 985 2.52 11.53 -37.77
N LEU A 986 3.30 11.59 -36.68
CA LEU A 986 2.81 11.44 -35.32
C LEU A 986 2.14 12.72 -34.77
N GLU A 987 2.52 13.91 -35.25
CA GLU A 987 1.90 15.17 -34.79
C GLU A 987 0.56 15.47 -35.50
N GLN A 988 0.35 15.01 -36.73
CA GLN A 988 -0.89 15.29 -37.48
C GLN A 988 -1.84 14.09 -37.62
N GLY A 989 -1.32 12.86 -37.56
CA GLY A 989 -2.15 11.64 -37.58
C GLY A 989 -2.85 11.35 -36.24
N ALA A 990 -2.22 11.71 -35.11
CA ALA A 990 -2.77 11.50 -33.78
C ALA A 990 -4.04 12.33 -33.54
N HIS A 991 -4.13 13.54 -34.10
CA HIS A 991 -5.30 14.40 -33.94
C HIS A 991 -6.56 13.88 -34.66
N HIS A 992 -6.42 13.09 -35.74
CA HIS A 992 -7.55 12.50 -36.48
C HIS A 992 -7.84 11.05 -36.04
N PHE A 993 -6.83 10.32 -35.57
CA PHE A 993 -6.97 8.95 -35.07
C PHE A 993 -7.53 8.91 -33.63
N PHE A 994 -7.08 9.78 -32.71
CA PHE A 994 -7.67 9.86 -31.36
C PHE A 994 -9.07 10.48 -31.33
N ALA A 995 -9.39 11.40 -32.26
CA ALA A 995 -10.76 11.92 -32.40
C ALA A 995 -11.76 10.85 -32.87
N LYS A 996 -11.32 9.86 -33.66
CA LYS A 996 -12.13 8.71 -34.08
C LYS A 996 -12.07 7.51 -33.12
N CYS A 997 -10.98 7.34 -32.37
CA CYS A 997 -10.88 6.30 -31.34
C CYS A 997 -11.65 6.68 -30.08
N ASN A 998 -11.79 7.96 -29.74
CA ASN A 998 -12.68 8.39 -28.64
C ASN A 998 -14.17 8.21 -28.98
N GLU A 999 -14.56 8.23 -30.26
CA GLU A 999 -15.93 7.83 -30.68
C GLU A 999 -16.13 6.30 -30.72
N ALA A 1000 -15.05 5.50 -30.62
CA ALA A 1000 -15.11 4.03 -30.65
C ALA A 1000 -14.73 3.34 -29.33
N MET A 1001 -14.14 4.07 -28.36
CA MET A 1001 -13.77 3.57 -27.03
C MET A 1001 -14.90 3.66 -25.99
N ASP A 1002 -16.04 4.27 -26.34
CA ASP A 1002 -17.25 4.24 -25.50
C ASP A 1002 -18.03 2.91 -25.59
N VAL A 1003 -17.50 1.89 -26.28
CA VAL A 1003 -18.20 0.60 -26.52
C VAL A 1003 -17.38 -0.65 -26.15
N LEU A 1004 -16.13 -0.56 -25.69
CA LEU A 1004 -15.32 -1.76 -25.38
C LEU A 1004 -14.44 -1.60 -24.11
N TYR A 1005 -15.09 -1.45 -22.96
CA TYR A 1005 -14.48 -1.71 -21.64
C TYR A 1005 -15.19 -2.89 -21.00
N GLU A 1006 -14.82 -4.10 -21.41
CA GLU A 1006 -15.12 -5.36 -20.71
C GLU A 1006 -14.16 -6.43 -21.27
N SER A 1007 -13.07 -6.70 -20.54
CA SER A 1007 -12.38 -8.00 -20.42
C SER A 1007 -10.93 -7.79 -19.92
N ASP A 1008 -10.74 -8.09 -18.64
CA ASP A 1008 -9.44 -8.29 -18.03
C ASP A 1008 -8.78 -9.57 -18.54
N ALA A 1009 -7.52 -9.48 -18.97
CA ALA A 1009 -6.63 -10.63 -19.09
C ALA A 1009 -5.19 -10.20 -18.78
N SER A 1010 -4.70 -10.68 -17.64
CA SER A 1010 -3.34 -10.56 -17.15
C SER A 1010 -2.37 -11.40 -18.00
N ILE A 1011 -1.28 -10.79 -18.46
CA ILE A 1011 -0.15 -11.50 -19.06
C ILE A 1011 1.07 -11.32 -18.16
N SER A 1012 1.56 -12.46 -17.68
CA SER A 1012 2.78 -12.66 -16.90
C SER A 1012 4.03 -12.32 -17.71
N ASP A 1013 4.89 -11.50 -17.13
CA ASP A 1013 6.19 -11.12 -17.67
C ASP A 1013 7.28 -12.05 -17.09
N SER A 1014 7.91 -12.86 -17.94
CA SER A 1014 9.10 -13.63 -17.59
C SER A 1014 10.24 -13.25 -18.54
N GLY A 1015 10.96 -12.19 -18.17
CA GLY A 1015 12.19 -11.76 -18.83
C GLY A 1015 13.42 -12.36 -18.16
N GLU A 1016 14.06 -13.34 -18.80
CA GLU A 1016 15.46 -13.70 -18.55
C GLU A 1016 16.36 -12.90 -19.52
N GLU A 1017 17.16 -11.97 -18.99
CA GLU A 1017 18.21 -11.27 -19.73
C GLU A 1017 19.49 -12.12 -19.79
N LEU A 1018 19.97 -12.39 -21.01
CA LEU A 1018 21.29 -12.96 -21.30
C LEU A 1018 22.22 -11.87 -21.84
N LEU A 1019 23.16 -11.43 -20.99
CA LEU A 1019 24.30 -10.58 -21.32
C LEU A 1019 25.41 -11.40 -22.00
N ILE A 1020 25.77 -11.09 -23.25
CA ILE A 1020 27.06 -11.47 -23.83
C ILE A 1020 27.71 -10.25 -24.47
N SER A 1021 28.83 -9.84 -23.88
CA SER A 1021 29.83 -8.93 -24.44
C SER A 1021 30.55 -9.59 -25.62
N LEU A 1022 31.19 -8.81 -26.51
CA LEU A 1022 32.59 -9.05 -26.92
C LEU A 1022 33.06 -8.04 -27.98
N THR A 1023 34.24 -7.48 -27.71
CA THR A 1023 35.12 -6.71 -28.58
C THR A 1023 35.87 -7.61 -29.60
N PRO A 1024 36.48 -7.05 -30.67
CA PRO A 1024 36.98 -7.84 -31.79
C PRO A 1024 38.46 -8.23 -31.68
N ALA A 1025 38.78 -9.49 -32.00
CA ALA A 1025 40.15 -9.99 -32.19
C ALA A 1025 40.38 -10.56 -33.60
N LYS A 1026 41.60 -10.33 -34.11
CA LYS A 1026 42.10 -10.60 -35.46
C LYS A 1026 42.15 -12.08 -35.84
N ALA A 1027 41.95 -12.35 -37.14
CA ALA A 1027 42.14 -13.67 -37.76
C ALA A 1027 43.63 -14.01 -38.03
N LYS A 1028 43.99 -15.29 -37.89
CA LYS A 1028 45.03 -15.98 -38.67
C LYS A 1028 44.57 -17.39 -39.08
N LYS A 1029 44.80 -17.68 -40.36
CA LYS A 1029 44.58 -18.91 -41.18
C LYS A 1029 45.02 -20.23 -40.50
N PRO A 1030 44.45 -21.42 -40.87
CA PRO A 1030 44.87 -22.13 -42.10
C PRO A 1030 43.78 -22.91 -42.87
N SER A 1031 44.05 -23.12 -44.17
CA SER A 1031 43.49 -24.14 -45.07
C SER A 1031 44.42 -25.39 -45.07
N PRO A 1032 44.21 -26.51 -45.82
CA PRO A 1032 43.16 -26.85 -46.82
C PRO A 1032 42.65 -28.32 -46.80
N LYS A 1033 41.64 -28.61 -47.67
CA LYS A 1033 41.38 -29.86 -48.47
C LYS A 1033 40.02 -30.58 -48.29
N ALA A 1034 39.17 -30.36 -49.32
CA ALA A 1034 38.48 -31.32 -50.20
C ALA A 1034 37.60 -32.48 -49.65
N LYS A 1035 36.30 -32.46 -49.98
CA LYS A 1035 35.56 -33.36 -50.92
C LYS A 1035 34.03 -33.27 -50.69
N THR A 1036 33.25 -33.13 -51.78
CA THR A 1036 31.79 -33.29 -51.89
C THR A 1036 31.43 -34.74 -52.30
N PRO A 1037 30.15 -35.16 -52.38
CA PRO A 1037 28.97 -35.00 -51.49
C PRO A 1037 28.22 -36.36 -51.28
N PRO A 1038 27.08 -36.40 -50.56
CA PRO A 1038 26.04 -37.40 -50.86
C PRO A 1038 24.71 -36.75 -51.30
N LYS A 1039 24.06 -37.45 -52.23
CA LYS A 1039 22.68 -37.23 -52.70
C LYS A 1039 21.68 -37.91 -51.76
N GLY A 1040 20.49 -37.33 -51.64
CA GLY A 1040 19.25 -38.08 -51.46
C GLY A 1040 18.43 -37.76 -50.22
N LEU A 1041 17.44 -36.85 -50.35
CA LEU A 1041 16.03 -37.09 -50.03
C LEU A 1041 15.23 -35.81 -50.36
N THR A 1042 14.37 -35.96 -51.34
CA THR A 1042 13.46 -34.97 -51.91
C THR A 1042 12.12 -35.02 -51.17
N GLY A 1043 11.64 -33.87 -50.70
CA GLY A 1043 10.26 -33.70 -50.22
C GLY A 1043 9.88 -32.22 -50.24
N LYS A 1044 9.12 -31.82 -51.25
CA LYS A 1044 8.58 -30.45 -51.42
C LYS A 1044 7.46 -30.21 -50.41
N TRP A 1045 7.48 -29.06 -49.75
CA TRP A 1045 6.34 -28.52 -48.99
C TRP A 1045 5.43 -27.73 -49.92
N ASP A 1046 4.13 -28.04 -49.88
CA ASP A 1046 3.10 -27.43 -50.72
C ASP A 1046 2.25 -26.44 -49.90
N LEU A 1047 2.41 -25.16 -50.22
CA LEU A 1047 1.80 -24.00 -49.56
C LEU A 1047 0.28 -23.92 -49.84
N GLU A 1048 -0.23 -24.65 -50.82
CA GLU A 1048 -1.66 -24.65 -51.19
C GLU A 1048 -2.53 -25.46 -50.21
N SER A 1049 -1.92 -26.37 -49.44
CA SER A 1049 -2.60 -27.17 -48.41
C SER A 1049 -2.88 -26.42 -47.11
N VAL A 1050 -2.11 -25.37 -46.83
CA VAL A 1050 -2.23 -24.53 -45.61
C VAL A 1050 -3.28 -23.44 -45.82
N LEU A 1051 -3.37 -22.88 -47.02
CA LEU A 1051 -4.32 -21.82 -47.34
C LEU A 1051 -5.78 -22.32 -47.42
N ARG A 1052 -6.00 -23.60 -47.77
CA ARG A 1052 -7.35 -24.20 -47.73
C ARG A 1052 -7.88 -24.45 -46.31
N ARG A 1053 -7.01 -24.51 -45.29
CA ARG A 1053 -7.42 -24.68 -43.88
C ARG A 1053 -7.87 -23.36 -43.24
N ASP A 1054 -7.29 -22.24 -43.66
CA ASP A 1054 -7.62 -20.92 -43.13
C ASP A 1054 -8.99 -20.41 -43.65
N GLU A 1055 -9.37 -20.78 -44.88
CA GLU A 1055 -10.67 -20.45 -45.46
C GLU A 1055 -11.82 -21.34 -44.93
N ALA A 1056 -11.50 -22.54 -44.42
CA ALA A 1056 -12.45 -23.41 -43.74
C ALA A 1056 -12.73 -22.96 -42.29
N LEU A 1057 -11.71 -22.41 -41.59
CA LEU A 1057 -11.85 -21.85 -40.24
C LEU A 1057 -12.68 -20.55 -40.23
N ARG A 1058 -12.52 -19.69 -41.23
CA ARG A 1058 -13.35 -18.47 -41.36
C ARG A 1058 -14.80 -18.74 -41.75
N ARG A 1059 -15.09 -19.88 -42.39
CA ARG A 1059 -16.48 -20.32 -42.65
C ARG A 1059 -17.14 -20.99 -41.45
N ALA A 1060 -16.37 -21.50 -40.49
CA ALA A 1060 -16.89 -22.11 -39.26
C ALA A 1060 -17.29 -21.06 -38.20
N GLN A 1061 -16.70 -19.86 -38.21
CA GLN A 1061 -17.02 -18.79 -37.26
C GLN A 1061 -18.26 -17.94 -37.61
N ALA A 1062 -18.96 -18.26 -38.69
CA ALA A 1062 -20.13 -17.48 -39.15
C ALA A 1062 -21.49 -18.16 -38.95
N ASN A 1063 -21.57 -19.40 -38.44
CA ASN A 1063 -22.84 -20.10 -38.20
C ASN A 1063 -22.87 -20.81 -36.84
N GLU A 1064 -23.83 -20.38 -36.00
CA GLU A 1064 -24.56 -21.11 -34.94
C GLU A 1064 -23.83 -21.82 -33.77
N ILE A 1065 -24.14 -21.32 -32.56
CA ILE A 1065 -24.83 -21.98 -31.42
C ILE A 1065 -24.57 -23.50 -31.20
N SER A 1066 -24.10 -23.79 -29.98
CA SER A 1066 -24.14 -25.06 -29.22
C SER A 1066 -23.29 -26.25 -29.70
N SER A 1067 -22.16 -26.48 -29.00
CA SER A 1067 -21.67 -27.77 -28.47
C SER A 1067 -20.18 -27.66 -28.09
N GLU A 1068 -19.82 -28.14 -26.89
CA GLU A 1068 -18.45 -28.14 -26.34
C GLU A 1068 -17.50 -29.07 -27.13
N PRO A 1069 -16.21 -28.70 -27.34
CA PRO A 1069 -15.22 -29.59 -27.93
C PRO A 1069 -14.41 -30.39 -26.88
N ALA A 1070 -14.10 -31.65 -27.20
CA ALA A 1070 -13.30 -32.55 -26.38
C ALA A 1070 -11.78 -32.18 -26.36
N PRO A 1071 -11.02 -32.54 -25.30
CA PRO A 1071 -9.62 -32.14 -25.13
C PRO A 1071 -8.68 -32.79 -26.16
N THR A 1072 -7.72 -32.01 -26.67
CA THR A 1072 -6.71 -32.46 -27.63
C THR A 1072 -5.39 -32.71 -26.91
N ARG A 1073 -4.84 -33.91 -27.06
CA ARG A 1073 -3.63 -34.40 -26.39
C ARG A 1073 -2.37 -34.05 -27.19
N ILE A 1074 -1.47 -33.26 -26.61
CA ILE A 1074 -0.19 -32.89 -27.24
C ILE A 1074 0.97 -33.57 -26.48
N VAL A 1075 1.82 -34.28 -27.22
CA VAL A 1075 3.01 -34.95 -26.71
C VAL A 1075 4.23 -34.16 -27.16
N GLU A 1076 5.01 -33.64 -26.21
CA GLU A 1076 6.25 -32.92 -26.52
C GLU A 1076 7.47 -33.77 -26.13
N THR A 1077 8.34 -34.02 -27.11
CA THR A 1077 9.60 -34.75 -26.96
C THR A 1077 10.75 -33.76 -26.81
N PHE A 1078 11.41 -33.74 -25.65
CA PHE A 1078 12.60 -32.92 -25.42
C PHE A 1078 13.85 -33.77 -25.56
N ARG A 1079 14.86 -33.28 -26.31
CA ARG A 1079 16.17 -33.93 -26.44
C ARG A 1079 17.25 -33.06 -25.82
N LYS A 1080 17.86 -33.54 -24.74
CA LYS A 1080 19.00 -32.89 -24.09
C LYS A 1080 20.28 -33.60 -24.53
N THR A 1081 21.19 -32.85 -25.14
CA THR A 1081 22.53 -33.38 -25.49
C THR A 1081 23.54 -32.79 -24.52
N THR A 1082 24.23 -33.64 -23.77
CA THR A 1082 25.34 -33.25 -22.90
C THR A 1082 26.65 -33.79 -23.46
N VAL A 1083 27.73 -33.05 -23.22
CA VAL A 1083 29.10 -33.46 -23.57
C VAL A 1083 29.80 -33.70 -22.24
N ASP A 1084 30.34 -34.89 -22.03
CA ASP A 1084 31.13 -35.19 -20.84
C ASP A 1084 32.55 -34.61 -20.91
N GLU A 1085 33.31 -34.70 -19.82
CA GLU A 1085 34.66 -34.11 -19.70
C GLU A 1085 35.66 -34.70 -20.70
N ASP A 1086 35.36 -35.87 -21.29
CA ASP A 1086 36.15 -36.51 -22.36
C ASP A 1086 35.70 -36.11 -23.78
N GLY A 1087 34.72 -35.22 -23.90
CA GLY A 1087 34.26 -34.65 -25.18
C GLY A 1087 33.26 -35.52 -25.95
N VAL A 1088 32.68 -36.55 -25.32
CA VAL A 1088 31.71 -37.45 -25.97
C VAL A 1088 30.29 -36.91 -25.77
N ARG A 1089 29.56 -36.71 -26.88
CA ARG A 1089 28.17 -36.25 -26.86
C ARG A 1089 27.21 -37.41 -26.60
N LYS A 1090 26.45 -37.34 -25.51
CA LYS A 1090 25.28 -38.19 -25.25
C LYS A 1090 24.00 -37.38 -25.36
N THR A 1091 23.01 -37.89 -26.08
CA THR A 1091 21.70 -37.27 -26.25
C THR A 1091 20.64 -38.14 -25.61
N GLU A 1092 19.93 -37.62 -24.60
CA GLU A 1092 18.79 -38.26 -23.97
C GLU A 1092 17.50 -37.55 -24.37
N SER A 1093 16.45 -38.32 -24.67
CA SER A 1093 15.12 -37.81 -24.99
C SER A 1093 14.13 -38.14 -23.87
N THR A 1094 13.38 -37.14 -23.41
CA THR A 1094 12.26 -37.30 -22.48
C THR A 1094 10.97 -36.75 -23.09
N GLU A 1095 9.90 -37.54 -23.06
CA GLU A 1095 8.56 -37.14 -23.50
C GLU A 1095 7.74 -36.66 -22.31
N LYS A 1096 7.11 -35.49 -22.44
CA LYS A 1096 6.06 -35.01 -21.53
C LYS A 1096 4.75 -34.89 -22.30
N THR A 1097 3.71 -35.49 -21.73
CA THR A 1097 2.32 -35.38 -22.21
C THR A 1097 1.56 -34.47 -21.28
N ASN A 1098 1.04 -33.36 -21.79
CA ASN A 1098 0.11 -32.49 -21.07
C ASN A 1098 -1.24 -32.52 -21.78
N ASP A 1099 -2.29 -32.88 -21.05
CA ASP A 1099 -3.68 -32.75 -21.50
C ASP A 1099 -4.14 -31.34 -21.10
N ILE A 1100 -4.30 -30.44 -22.07
CA ILE A 1100 -4.77 -29.06 -21.84
C ILE A 1100 -6.26 -29.02 -22.20
N PHE A 1101 -7.11 -28.73 -21.22
CA PHE A 1101 -8.50 -28.32 -21.44
C PHE A 1101 -8.49 -26.81 -21.68
N CYS A 1102 -9.08 -26.37 -22.79
CA CYS A 1102 -9.07 -24.97 -23.22
C CYS A 1102 -10.29 -24.22 -22.71
#